data_AF-A0A8D1FC83-F1
#
_entry.id   AF-A0A8D1FC83-F1
#
_cell.length_a   1.000
_cell.length_b   1.000
_cell.length_c   1.000
_cell.angle_alpha   90.00
_cell.angle_beta   90.00
_cell.angle_gamma   90.00
#
_symmetry.space_group_name_H-M   'P 1'
#
loop_
_entity.id
_entity.type
_entity.pdbx_description
1 polymer ?
#
loop_
_entity_poly.entity_id
_entity_poly.type
_entity_poly.pdbx_seq_one_letter_code
_entity_poly.pdbx_strand_id
1 'polypeptide(L)'
;NPLAKLGPCPPPHSQLERSKRLINPAQGAAWVAGVCKCLNHTCRFACAACGETLQDTTGNFSAPGFPNGYPSYSHCVWRISVTPGEKIVLNFTSMDLFKSRLCWYDYVEVRDGYWRKAPLLGRFCGDKIPEPLISTDSRLWVEFRSSSNILGKGFFAVYEATCGGDINKDAGQIQSPNYPDDYRPSKECVWKITVSEGFHVGLSFQAFEIERHDSCAYDYLEIRDGPTEESALIGHFCGYEKPEDVKSSSNRMWMKFVSDGSINKAGFAANFFKEVDECSWPDHGGCEQRCVNTLGSYKCVCDPGYELAADKKACEVACGGFITKLNGTITSPGWPKEYPTNKNCVWQVVAPAQYRISLQFEVFELEGNDVCKYDFVEVRSGLSPDARLHGKFCGSETPEVITSQSNNMRLEFKSDNTVSKRGFRAHFFSDKDECAKDNGGCQHECVNTVGSYLCRCRNGYRLHENQQDCKEAGCAHKISSAEGTLVSPNWPDKYPSRRECTWNISSTAGHRVKLTFNEFEIEQHQECAYDHLELYDGPDSLAPVLGRFCGSKKPDPVVASGSSLFLRFYSDASVQRRGFQAMHSTECGGRLKAEVQTKELYSHAQFGDNNYPSQARCDWVIVAEDGYGVELIFRTFEVEEEADCGYDYMEAYDGYDSTAPRLGRFCGSGPLEEIYSAGDSLMIRFHTDDTINKKGFHARYTSTKFQDALHMKK
;
A
#
# COMPACT_ATOMS: atom_id res chain seq x y z
N ASN A 1 32.65 15.15 70.16
CA ASN A 1 31.42 14.39 70.49
C ASN A 1 30.30 14.91 69.61
N PRO A 2 29.50 14.06 68.93
CA PRO A 2 29.63 12.62 68.67
C PRO A 2 30.20 12.37 67.23
N LEU A 3 30.65 11.20 66.73
CA LEU A 3 30.14 9.81 66.73
C LEU A 3 28.76 9.70 66.02
N ALA A 4 28.49 8.80 65.06
CA ALA A 4 29.09 7.49 64.77
C ALA A 4 29.19 7.16 63.24
N LYS A 5 29.70 5.95 62.91
CA LYS A 5 29.99 5.42 61.55
C LYS A 5 28.88 4.50 61.00
N LEU A 6 28.84 4.30 59.68
CA LEU A 6 28.85 3.00 58.94
C LEU A 6 28.83 3.25 57.40
N GLY A 7 29.44 2.36 56.57
CA GLY A 7 29.51 2.45 55.08
C GLY A 7 28.67 1.35 54.38
N PRO A 8 28.96 0.88 53.13
CA PRO A 8 29.96 1.26 52.11
C PRO A 8 29.41 1.45 50.65
N CYS A 9 30.31 1.53 49.64
CA CYS A 9 30.13 1.66 48.16
C CYS A 9 29.42 0.45 47.46
N PRO A 10 28.97 0.46 46.15
CA PRO A 10 29.69 0.98 44.95
C PRO A 10 28.79 1.58 43.79
N PRO A 11 29.02 1.43 42.45
CA PRO A 11 29.02 2.53 41.45
C PRO A 11 27.88 2.33 40.38
N PRO A 12 27.97 2.55 39.02
CA PRO A 12 28.96 3.18 38.11
C PRO A 12 28.37 4.10 36.98
N HIS A 13 29.21 4.46 35.97
CA HIS A 13 28.88 5.07 34.65
C HIS A 13 28.38 6.55 34.60
N SER A 14 28.46 7.30 33.50
CA SER A 14 29.44 7.48 32.40
C SER A 14 28.92 8.55 31.43
N GLN A 15 29.77 9.34 30.77
CA GLN A 15 29.79 9.54 29.30
C GLN A 15 30.80 10.62 28.88
N LEU A 16 31.37 10.44 27.69
CA LEU A 16 32.27 11.37 26.99
C LEU A 16 31.55 11.93 25.76
N GLU A 17 31.98 13.11 25.27
CA GLU A 17 32.36 13.43 23.87
C GLU A 17 32.48 14.97 23.73
N ARG A 18 33.69 15.52 23.52
CA ARG A 18 34.49 15.66 22.27
C ARG A 18 34.08 16.86 21.38
N SER A 19 35.03 17.76 21.09
CA SER A 19 35.66 17.84 19.76
C SER A 19 36.89 18.78 19.67
N LYS A 20 37.83 18.43 18.76
CA LYS A 20 38.86 19.25 18.06
C LYS A 20 40.04 19.84 18.90
N ARG A 21 41.32 19.47 18.65
CA ARG A 21 42.26 19.73 17.50
C ARG A 21 42.90 21.14 17.58
N LEU A 22 44.20 21.43 17.42
CA LEU A 22 45.42 20.71 16.91
C LEU A 22 46.76 21.31 17.47
N ILE A 23 47.82 20.48 17.54
CA ILE A 23 49.28 20.74 17.25
C ILE A 23 50.05 21.84 18.05
N ASN A 24 51.09 21.55 18.89
CA ASN A 24 52.53 21.14 18.66
C ASN A 24 53.45 22.28 18.12
N PRO A 25 54.81 22.28 18.29
CA PRO A 25 55.70 21.49 19.16
C PRO A 25 56.78 22.30 19.96
N ALA A 26 57.27 21.80 21.10
CA ALA A 26 58.62 22.10 21.62
C ALA A 26 59.03 21.19 22.81
N GLN A 27 60.33 20.88 22.91
CA GLN A 27 61.02 20.21 24.03
C GLN A 27 60.58 18.76 24.33
N GLY A 28 61.14 17.81 23.56
CA GLY A 28 61.14 16.40 23.92
C GLY A 28 62.09 16.12 25.11
N ALA A 29 61.52 15.79 26.26
CA ALA A 29 62.24 15.14 27.35
C ALA A 29 62.08 13.62 27.22
N ALA A 30 63.03 12.98 26.53
CA ALA A 30 63.07 11.52 26.42
C ALA A 30 63.37 10.91 27.80
N TRP A 31 62.43 10.16 28.36
CA TRP A 31 62.67 9.32 29.54
C TRP A 31 63.50 8.09 29.14
N VAL A 32 64.83 8.27 29.12
CA VAL A 32 65.77 7.15 28.99
C VAL A 32 65.82 6.38 30.30
N ALA A 33 64.89 5.43 30.45
CA ALA A 33 64.95 4.41 31.50
C ALA A 33 66.03 3.36 31.15
N GLY A 34 67.30 3.72 31.31
CA GLY A 34 68.39 2.84 30.83
C GLY A 34 69.83 3.28 31.08
N VAL A 35 70.12 4.17 32.04
CA VAL A 35 71.52 4.43 32.46
C VAL A 35 71.60 4.63 33.98
N CYS A 36 72.33 3.75 34.67
CA CYS A 36 72.74 3.99 36.06
C CYS A 36 73.76 5.13 36.12
N LYS A 37 73.30 6.36 36.36
CA LYS A 37 74.18 7.52 36.60
C LYS A 37 74.63 7.56 38.07
N CYS A 38 75.82 7.02 38.34
CA CYS A 38 76.50 7.22 39.61
C CYS A 38 76.93 8.69 39.75
N LEU A 39 76.28 9.43 40.65
CA LEU A 39 76.72 10.76 41.09
C LEU A 39 77.39 10.63 42.46
N ASN A 40 78.65 11.06 42.55
CA ASN A 40 79.45 11.18 43.77
C ASN A 40 79.44 9.97 44.72
N HIS A 41 79.93 8.82 44.22
CA HIS A 41 80.49 7.71 45.00
C HIS A 41 79.64 7.11 46.15
N THR A 42 78.32 7.30 46.17
CA THR A 42 77.42 6.65 47.14
C THR A 42 76.12 6.15 46.51
N CYS A 43 76.18 4.95 45.92
CA CYS A 43 74.98 4.22 45.52
C CYS A 43 74.23 3.71 46.76
N ARG A 44 73.07 4.31 47.06
CA ARG A 44 72.19 3.91 48.18
C ARG A 44 71.02 3.00 47.79
N PHE A 45 71.02 2.50 46.55
CA PHE A 45 70.12 1.46 46.07
C PHE A 45 70.95 0.25 45.65
N ALA A 46 70.63 -0.92 46.18
CA ALA A 46 71.16 -2.18 45.67
C ALA A 46 70.45 -2.49 44.35
N CYS A 47 71.20 -2.65 43.26
CA CYS A 47 70.66 -3.20 42.02
C CYS A 47 70.16 -4.62 42.25
N ALA A 48 69.10 -5.03 41.56
CA ALA A 48 68.68 -6.43 41.56
C ALA A 48 69.83 -7.28 41.00
N ALA A 49 70.15 -8.40 41.67
CA ALA A 49 71.24 -9.29 41.25
C ALA A 49 70.98 -10.01 39.91
N CYS A 50 69.70 -10.07 39.51
CA CYS A 50 69.20 -10.67 38.28
C CYS A 50 67.70 -10.37 38.10
N GLY A 51 67.20 -10.53 36.87
CA GLY A 51 65.78 -10.35 36.53
C GLY A 51 65.44 -8.91 36.14
N GLU A 52 64.79 -8.74 35.00
CA GLU A 52 64.43 -7.45 34.42
C GLU A 52 63.14 -7.53 33.59
N THR A 53 62.71 -6.39 33.02
CA THR A 53 61.60 -6.37 32.06
C THR A 53 62.17 -6.20 30.65
N LEU A 54 61.93 -7.19 29.80
CA LEU A 54 62.45 -7.30 28.44
C LEU A 54 61.33 -6.90 27.46
N GLN A 55 61.58 -5.87 26.64
CA GLN A 55 60.56 -5.26 25.76
C GLN A 55 60.94 -5.27 24.28
N ASP A 56 62.17 -5.63 23.94
CA ASP A 56 62.62 -5.74 22.56
C ASP A 56 61.96 -6.94 21.88
N THR A 57 61.82 -6.91 20.54
CA THR A 57 61.19 -7.99 19.76
C THR A 57 62.03 -9.27 19.74
N THR A 58 63.33 -9.17 20.00
CA THR A 58 64.22 -10.31 20.21
C THR A 58 65.15 -9.99 21.37
N GLY A 59 65.49 -10.99 22.17
CA GLY A 59 66.39 -10.79 23.30
C GLY A 59 66.92 -12.09 23.86
N ASN A 60 67.90 -11.99 24.74
CA ASN A 60 68.45 -13.13 25.46
C ASN A 60 68.64 -12.79 26.93
N PHE A 61 68.58 -13.81 27.77
CA PHE A 61 68.81 -13.71 29.20
C PHE A 61 69.32 -15.05 29.75
N SER A 62 70.01 -14.99 30.88
CA SER A 62 70.63 -16.17 31.48
C SER A 62 70.41 -16.21 32.99
N ALA A 63 70.68 -17.37 33.59
CA ALA A 63 70.91 -17.42 35.03
C ALA A 63 72.03 -16.43 35.44
N PRO A 64 71.97 -15.82 36.64
CA PRO A 64 73.07 -15.02 37.18
C PRO A 64 74.35 -15.85 37.19
N GLY A 65 75.49 -15.25 36.79
CA GLY A 65 76.79 -15.95 36.79
C GLY A 65 77.01 -16.97 35.67
N PHE A 66 76.04 -17.23 34.79
CA PHE A 66 76.24 -18.04 33.59
C PHE A 66 77.38 -17.47 32.72
N PRO A 67 78.29 -18.29 32.15
CA PRO A 67 78.34 -19.76 32.17
C PRO A 67 79.15 -20.35 33.35
N ASN A 68 79.63 -19.53 34.28
CA ASN A 68 80.55 -19.92 35.36
C ASN A 68 79.84 -20.58 36.56
N GLY A 69 78.52 -20.43 36.66
CA GLY A 69 77.68 -21.04 37.70
C GLY A 69 76.82 -20.02 38.43
N TYR A 70 75.60 -20.41 38.81
CA TYR A 70 74.65 -19.54 39.50
C TYR A 70 74.85 -19.55 41.03
N PRO A 71 74.66 -18.43 41.74
CA PRO A 71 74.74 -18.43 43.21
C PRO A 71 73.62 -19.26 43.85
N SER A 72 73.91 -19.93 44.97
CA SER A 72 72.87 -20.57 45.79
C SER A 72 71.88 -19.54 46.32
N TYR A 73 70.64 -19.97 46.54
CA TYR A 73 69.54 -19.12 47.03
C TYR A 73 69.16 -17.94 46.11
N SER A 74 69.61 -17.95 44.84
CA SER A 74 69.22 -16.96 43.83
C SER A 74 67.71 -16.95 43.59
N HIS A 75 67.14 -15.74 43.41
CA HIS A 75 65.78 -15.55 42.95
C HIS A 75 65.75 -14.45 41.90
N CYS A 76 65.38 -14.81 40.67
CA CYS A 76 65.38 -13.92 39.52
C CYS A 76 64.03 -14.01 38.83
N VAL A 77 63.50 -12.87 38.39
CA VAL A 77 62.22 -12.81 37.68
C VAL A 77 62.37 -11.95 36.44
N TRP A 78 62.16 -12.53 35.27
CA TRP A 78 62.07 -11.81 34.00
C TRP A 78 60.60 -11.64 33.59
N ARG A 79 60.29 -10.48 33.02
CA ARG A 79 59.00 -10.18 32.43
C ARG A 79 59.21 -9.79 30.99
N ILE A 80 58.82 -10.66 30.07
CA ILE A 80 58.92 -10.39 28.64
C ILE A 80 57.57 -9.80 28.21
N SER A 81 57.60 -8.66 27.53
CA SER A 81 56.40 -7.99 27.01
C SER A 81 56.70 -7.40 25.66
N VAL A 82 56.29 -8.09 24.60
CA VAL A 82 56.49 -7.68 23.20
C VAL A 82 55.31 -6.84 22.70
N THR A 83 55.22 -6.56 21.40
CA THR A 83 54.12 -5.77 20.82
C THR A 83 52.79 -6.51 21.00
N PRO A 84 51.68 -5.83 21.34
CA PRO A 84 50.35 -6.45 21.35
C PRO A 84 50.03 -7.14 20.01
N GLY A 85 49.40 -8.31 20.07
CA GLY A 85 49.13 -9.15 18.88
C GLY A 85 50.27 -10.06 18.45
N GLU A 86 51.48 -9.90 18.99
CA GLU A 86 52.57 -10.87 18.85
C GLU A 86 52.51 -11.93 19.96
N LYS A 87 53.08 -13.10 19.69
CA LYS A 87 53.38 -14.17 20.65
C LYS A 87 54.88 -14.23 20.87
N ILE A 88 55.30 -14.78 22.00
CA ILE A 88 56.71 -14.95 22.36
C ILE A 88 57.07 -16.42 22.21
N VAL A 89 58.05 -16.71 21.37
CA VAL A 89 58.72 -18.02 21.31
C VAL A 89 59.95 -17.93 22.20
N LEU A 90 60.00 -18.74 23.26
CA LEU A 90 61.11 -18.83 24.20
C LEU A 90 61.86 -20.15 24.01
N ASN A 91 63.14 -20.07 23.68
CA ASN A 91 64.01 -21.21 23.43
C ASN A 91 65.19 -21.22 24.42
N PHE A 92 65.48 -22.37 25.02
CA PHE A 92 66.63 -22.55 25.91
C PHE A 92 67.78 -23.18 25.11
N THR A 93 68.91 -22.48 24.97
CA THR A 93 70.08 -22.99 24.24
C THR A 93 71.06 -23.74 25.15
N SER A 94 70.99 -23.51 26.46
CA SER A 94 71.80 -24.18 27.47
C SER A 94 71.00 -24.36 28.75
N MET A 95 71.13 -25.53 29.39
CA MET A 95 70.43 -25.89 30.62
C MET A 95 71.32 -26.79 31.47
N ASP A 96 71.68 -26.33 32.66
CA ASP A 96 72.46 -27.05 33.67
C ASP A 96 72.08 -26.52 35.07
N LEU A 97 70.95 -27.03 35.58
CA LEU A 97 70.43 -26.77 36.93
C LEU A 97 70.45 -28.04 37.78
N PHE A 98 70.49 -27.91 39.11
CA PHE A 98 70.45 -29.06 40.02
C PHE A 98 69.20 -29.94 39.80
N LYS A 99 69.44 -31.17 39.32
CA LYS A 99 68.40 -32.14 38.96
C LYS A 99 67.70 -32.68 40.20
N SER A 100 66.39 -32.44 40.31
CA SER A 100 65.60 -32.88 41.46
C SER A 100 64.21 -33.38 41.05
N ARG A 101 63.63 -34.29 41.84
CA ARG A 101 62.26 -34.79 41.60
C ARG A 101 61.27 -33.64 41.64
N LEU A 102 60.47 -33.49 40.59
CA LEU A 102 59.51 -32.40 40.38
C LEU A 102 60.13 -30.97 40.43
N CYS A 103 61.45 -30.84 40.24
CA CYS A 103 62.15 -29.57 40.24
C CYS A 103 61.82 -28.71 41.49
N TRP A 104 61.95 -29.32 42.68
CA TRP A 104 61.64 -28.67 43.95
C TRP A 104 62.73 -27.70 44.44
N TYR A 105 64.01 -27.97 44.14
CA TYR A 105 65.12 -27.17 44.68
C TYR A 105 65.51 -26.01 43.76
N ASP A 106 66.12 -26.33 42.62
CA ASP A 106 66.56 -25.36 41.63
C ASP A 106 65.72 -25.54 40.36
N TYR A 107 65.10 -24.47 39.88
CA TYR A 107 64.23 -24.52 38.70
C TYR A 107 64.13 -23.19 37.97
N VAL A 108 63.86 -23.27 36.67
CA VAL A 108 63.24 -22.18 35.90
C VAL A 108 61.77 -22.53 35.65
N GLU A 109 60.88 -21.58 35.91
CA GLU A 109 59.44 -21.68 35.76
C GLU A 109 58.97 -20.64 34.75
N VAL A 110 58.23 -21.07 33.72
CA VAL A 110 57.72 -20.21 32.64
C VAL A 110 56.20 -20.19 32.69
N ARG A 111 55.61 -19.00 32.70
CA ARG A 111 54.17 -18.78 32.77
C ARG A 111 53.66 -17.86 31.66
N ASP A 112 52.46 -18.17 31.20
CA ASP A 112 51.78 -17.54 30.06
C ASP A 112 51.00 -16.28 30.49
N GLY A 113 51.68 -15.15 30.51
CA GLY A 113 51.16 -13.87 31.02
C GLY A 113 52.18 -13.11 31.87
N TYR A 114 51.74 -12.04 32.55
CA TYR A 114 52.64 -11.04 33.12
C TYR A 114 52.87 -11.13 34.64
N TRP A 115 52.31 -12.15 35.31
CA TRP A 115 52.35 -12.28 36.77
C TRP A 115 52.38 -13.74 37.24
N ARG A 116 52.86 -13.97 38.46
CA ARG A 116 53.06 -15.31 39.07
C ARG A 116 51.84 -16.24 39.11
N LYS A 117 50.62 -15.69 39.02
CA LYS A 117 49.36 -16.48 38.97
C LYS A 117 48.95 -16.88 37.54
N ALA A 118 49.69 -16.51 36.51
CA ALA A 118 49.43 -16.90 35.12
C ALA A 118 49.53 -18.44 34.94
N PRO A 119 48.87 -19.02 33.91
CA PRO A 119 49.00 -20.43 33.54
C PRO A 119 50.46 -20.87 33.45
N LEU A 120 50.75 -22.09 33.91
CA LEU A 120 52.09 -22.65 33.89
C LEU A 120 52.35 -23.32 32.52
N LEU A 121 53.31 -22.81 31.74
CA LEU A 121 53.79 -23.49 30.53
C LEU A 121 54.74 -24.64 30.88
N GLY A 122 55.58 -24.44 31.90
CA GLY A 122 56.38 -25.53 32.45
C GLY A 122 57.34 -25.09 33.55
N ARG A 123 57.88 -26.09 34.25
CA ARG A 123 58.94 -25.93 35.25
C ARG A 123 60.05 -26.93 34.94
N PHE A 124 61.28 -26.44 34.83
CA PHE A 124 62.41 -27.19 34.28
C PHE A 124 63.63 -27.15 35.20
N CYS A 125 64.37 -28.25 35.26
CA CYS A 125 65.59 -28.43 36.03
C CYS A 125 66.40 -29.61 35.46
N GLY A 126 67.65 -29.75 35.90
CA GLY A 126 68.58 -30.70 35.31
C GLY A 126 69.27 -30.15 34.06
N ASP A 127 69.67 -31.08 33.21
CA ASP A 127 70.51 -30.95 32.01
C ASP A 127 69.72 -31.03 30.70
N LYS A 128 68.44 -31.38 30.75
CA LYS A 128 67.59 -31.51 29.56
C LYS A 128 67.04 -30.13 29.14
N ILE A 129 67.40 -29.71 27.92
CA ILE A 129 66.77 -28.58 27.24
C ILE A 129 65.29 -28.92 26.92
N PRO A 130 64.32 -28.06 27.27
CA PRO A 130 62.92 -28.21 26.89
C PRO A 130 62.67 -27.83 25.42
N GLU A 131 61.56 -28.31 24.86
CA GLU A 131 61.05 -27.84 23.57
C GLU A 131 60.72 -26.33 23.63
N PRO A 132 60.78 -25.60 22.49
CA PRO A 132 60.42 -24.18 22.43
C PRO A 132 59.03 -23.90 22.99
N LEU A 133 58.93 -22.92 23.89
CA LEU A 133 57.69 -22.55 24.55
C LEU A 133 57.07 -21.35 23.85
N ILE A 134 55.82 -21.46 23.44
CA ILE A 134 55.08 -20.40 22.73
C ILE A 134 54.00 -19.87 23.67
N SER A 135 53.95 -18.55 23.87
CA SER A 135 52.89 -17.90 24.64
C SER A 135 51.57 -17.80 23.85
N THR A 136 50.45 -17.64 24.56
CA THR A 136 49.15 -17.37 23.92
C THR A 136 48.96 -15.90 23.52
N ASP A 137 49.66 -14.99 24.19
CA ASP A 137 49.62 -13.52 24.02
C ASP A 137 51.03 -12.92 24.19
N SER A 138 51.15 -11.63 23.97
CA SER A 138 52.34 -10.75 23.99
C SER A 138 53.17 -10.71 25.28
N ARG A 139 52.91 -11.56 26.29
CA ARG A 139 53.55 -11.49 27.62
C ARG A 139 53.93 -12.84 28.19
N LEU A 140 55.16 -12.96 28.69
CA LEU A 140 55.66 -14.10 29.47
C LEU A 140 56.26 -13.66 30.81
N TRP A 141 56.13 -14.54 31.80
CA TRP A 141 56.73 -14.38 33.12
C TRP A 141 57.63 -15.59 33.39
N VAL A 142 58.90 -15.33 33.70
CA VAL A 142 59.91 -16.37 33.94
C VAL A 142 60.52 -16.18 35.31
N GLU A 143 60.40 -17.18 36.20
CA GLU A 143 61.01 -17.19 37.53
C GLU A 143 62.10 -18.26 37.59
N PHE A 144 63.34 -17.83 37.82
CA PHE A 144 64.41 -18.73 38.25
C PHE A 144 64.54 -18.67 39.76
N ARG A 145 64.62 -19.84 40.39
CA ARG A 145 64.87 -19.96 41.81
C ARG A 145 65.86 -21.07 42.07
N SER A 146 66.88 -20.78 42.87
CA SER A 146 67.77 -21.76 43.48
C SER A 146 67.49 -21.85 44.99
N SER A 147 67.68 -23.03 45.55
CA SER A 147 67.69 -23.29 46.99
C SER A 147 68.68 -24.39 47.41
N SER A 148 69.40 -24.99 46.46
CA SER A 148 70.45 -25.98 46.72
C SER A 148 71.82 -25.32 46.94
N ASN A 149 72.75 -26.09 47.54
CA ASN A 149 74.18 -25.74 47.66
C ASN A 149 75.04 -26.40 46.56
N ILE A 150 74.43 -27.10 45.60
CA ILE A 150 75.13 -27.81 44.51
C ILE A 150 74.80 -27.09 43.22
N LEU A 151 75.78 -26.37 42.69
CA LEU A 151 75.57 -25.40 41.62
C LEU A 151 75.88 -26.04 40.25
N GLY A 152 74.99 -25.84 39.29
CA GLY A 152 75.26 -26.04 37.87
C GLY A 152 75.67 -24.72 37.19
N LYS A 153 75.99 -24.76 35.90
CA LYS A 153 76.36 -23.57 35.10
C LYS A 153 75.21 -22.56 34.94
N GLY A 154 73.96 -23.00 35.09
CA GLY A 154 72.76 -22.18 34.91
C GLY A 154 72.02 -22.51 33.61
N PHE A 155 71.32 -21.52 33.07
CA PHE A 155 70.67 -21.63 31.77
C PHE A 155 70.96 -20.39 30.92
N PHE A 156 70.80 -20.53 29.60
CA PHE A 156 70.77 -19.43 28.65
C PHE A 156 69.54 -19.59 27.77
N ALA A 157 68.73 -18.54 27.68
CA ALA A 157 67.50 -18.51 26.92
C ALA A 157 67.51 -17.33 25.93
N VAL A 158 66.93 -17.57 24.76
CA VAL A 158 66.68 -16.57 23.71
C VAL A 158 65.18 -16.54 23.49
N TYR A 159 64.62 -15.35 23.31
CA TYR A 159 63.22 -15.19 22.95
C TYR A 159 63.09 -14.33 21.69
N GLU A 160 62.03 -14.59 20.92
CA GLU A 160 61.64 -13.82 19.74
C GLU A 160 60.13 -13.60 19.72
N ALA A 161 59.73 -12.45 19.19
CA ALA A 161 58.35 -12.06 18.96
C ALA A 161 57.92 -12.50 17.56
N THR A 162 56.91 -13.36 17.47
CA THR A 162 56.33 -13.85 16.22
C THR A 162 54.84 -13.50 16.15
N CYS A 163 54.30 -13.37 14.95
CA CYS A 163 52.87 -13.13 14.73
C CYS A 163 52.29 -14.21 13.82
N GLY A 164 51.00 -14.53 14.00
CA GLY A 164 50.34 -15.60 13.25
C GLY A 164 50.21 -16.93 13.99
N GLY A 165 50.32 -18.02 13.24
CA GLY A 165 50.16 -19.41 13.65
C GLY A 165 48.82 -20.04 13.25
N ASP A 166 48.66 -21.32 13.59
CA ASP A 166 47.45 -22.10 13.31
C ASP A 166 46.27 -21.70 14.24
N ILE A 167 45.09 -21.56 13.64
CA ILE A 167 43.83 -21.20 14.30
C ILE A 167 42.80 -22.28 13.97
N ASN A 168 42.54 -23.17 14.95
CA ASN A 168 41.51 -24.21 14.86
C ASN A 168 40.29 -23.78 15.69
N LYS A 169 39.46 -22.89 15.14
CA LYS A 169 38.26 -22.33 15.80
C LYS A 169 37.19 -22.00 14.77
N ASP A 170 35.92 -22.11 15.17
CA ASP A 170 34.78 -21.75 14.31
C ASP A 170 34.54 -20.23 14.19
N ALA A 171 35.13 -19.41 15.06
CA ALA A 171 35.07 -17.96 14.98
C ALA A 171 36.20 -17.30 15.78
N GLY A 172 36.51 -16.04 15.43
CA GLY A 172 37.44 -15.20 16.17
C GLY A 172 37.79 -13.92 15.42
N GLN A 173 38.81 -13.22 15.91
CA GLN A 173 39.32 -11.99 15.32
C GLN A 173 40.82 -12.11 15.10
N ILE A 174 41.29 -11.57 13.98
CA ILE A 174 42.68 -11.42 13.60
C ILE A 174 42.96 -9.93 13.46
N GLN A 175 44.08 -9.48 14.01
CA GLN A 175 44.51 -8.09 13.94
C GLN A 175 45.97 -8.06 13.49
N SER A 176 46.38 -6.99 12.79
CA SER A 176 47.80 -6.69 12.60
C SER A 176 48.47 -6.44 13.96
N PRO A 177 49.77 -6.77 14.11
CA PRO A 177 50.51 -6.42 15.32
C PRO A 177 50.37 -4.93 15.66
N ASN A 178 50.23 -4.61 16.94
CA ASN A 178 50.04 -3.28 17.52
C ASN A 178 48.68 -2.59 17.30
N TYR A 179 47.75 -3.15 16.51
CA TYR A 179 46.42 -2.53 16.29
C TYR A 179 45.72 -2.17 17.62
N PRO A 180 45.10 -0.98 17.75
CA PRO A 180 44.81 0.02 16.72
C PRO A 180 45.91 1.07 16.48
N ASP A 181 47.07 0.96 17.14
CA ASP A 181 48.24 1.80 16.86
C ASP A 181 49.01 1.26 15.65
N ASP A 182 49.93 2.07 15.09
CA ASP A 182 50.65 1.71 13.86
C ASP A 182 51.43 0.39 14.00
N TYR A 183 51.35 -0.49 13.00
CA TYR A 183 52.09 -1.76 13.00
C TYR A 183 53.61 -1.52 12.91
N ARG A 184 54.39 -2.55 13.25
CA ARG A 184 55.86 -2.48 13.18
C ARG A 184 56.35 -2.74 11.75
N PRO A 185 57.46 -2.11 11.32
CA PRO A 185 58.10 -2.41 10.05
C PRO A 185 58.75 -3.79 10.06
N SER A 186 58.99 -4.35 8.88
CA SER A 186 59.70 -5.61 8.64
C SER A 186 59.07 -6.80 9.38
N LYS A 187 57.74 -6.89 9.34
CA LYS A 187 56.96 -7.99 9.93
C LYS A 187 56.41 -8.90 8.84
N GLU A 188 56.45 -10.19 9.11
CA GLU A 188 55.80 -11.22 8.31
C GLU A 188 54.95 -12.07 9.25
N CYS A 189 53.63 -12.02 9.08
CA CYS A 189 52.65 -12.69 9.93
C CYS A 189 51.81 -13.65 9.09
N VAL A 190 51.80 -14.94 9.42
CA VAL A 190 51.05 -15.96 8.66
C VAL A 190 50.05 -16.66 9.55
N TRP A 191 48.76 -16.55 9.24
CA TRP A 191 47.66 -17.22 9.92
C TRP A 191 47.11 -18.36 9.06
N LYS A 192 46.93 -19.53 9.68
CA LYS A 192 46.32 -20.71 9.05
C LYS A 192 45.00 -21.00 9.74
N ILE A 193 43.91 -20.56 9.13
CA ILE A 193 42.56 -20.66 9.69
C ILE A 193 41.95 -21.99 9.27
N THR A 194 41.47 -22.78 10.22
CA THR A 194 40.70 -24.00 9.98
C THR A 194 39.43 -23.97 10.85
N VAL A 195 38.28 -24.02 10.20
CA VAL A 195 36.97 -24.19 10.86
C VAL A 195 36.51 -25.65 10.81
N SER A 196 35.42 -25.98 11.50
CA SER A 196 34.80 -27.32 11.46
C SER A 196 34.58 -27.84 10.04
N GLU A 197 34.71 -29.17 9.86
CA GLU A 197 34.47 -29.82 8.57
C GLU A 197 33.01 -29.62 8.09
N GLY A 198 32.83 -29.49 6.78
CA GLY A 198 31.53 -29.19 6.16
C GLY A 198 31.15 -27.70 6.12
N PHE A 199 31.99 -26.81 6.66
CA PHE A 199 31.82 -25.36 6.60
C PHE A 199 32.93 -24.70 5.76
N HIS A 200 32.72 -23.46 5.35
CA HIS A 200 33.73 -22.59 4.75
C HIS A 200 34.23 -21.55 5.77
N VAL A 201 35.33 -20.86 5.46
CA VAL A 201 35.82 -19.72 6.23
C VAL A 201 35.28 -18.44 5.60
N GLY A 202 34.44 -17.73 6.34
CA GLY A 202 34.08 -16.33 6.05
C GLY A 202 35.04 -15.38 6.79
N LEU A 203 35.43 -14.29 6.14
CA LEU A 203 36.30 -13.25 6.68
C LEU A 203 35.69 -11.87 6.38
N SER A 204 35.48 -11.06 7.41
CA SER A 204 34.96 -9.69 7.26
C SER A 204 35.86 -8.67 7.94
N PHE A 205 36.24 -7.63 7.20
CA PHE A 205 37.08 -6.55 7.70
C PHE A 205 36.27 -5.54 8.51
N GLN A 206 36.81 -5.14 9.67
CA GLN A 206 36.28 -4.05 10.50
C GLN A 206 37.05 -2.75 10.29
N ALA A 207 38.37 -2.85 10.08
CA ALA A 207 39.27 -1.74 9.75
C ALA A 207 40.37 -2.24 8.83
N PHE A 208 40.86 -1.36 7.94
CA PHE A 208 41.93 -1.67 6.99
C PHE A 208 42.65 -0.38 6.55
N GLU A 209 43.85 -0.18 7.07
CA GLU A 209 44.78 0.90 6.71
C GLU A 209 46.19 0.31 6.62
N ILE A 210 46.61 -0.09 5.43
CA ILE A 210 47.97 -0.54 5.09
C ILE A 210 48.62 0.53 4.20
N GLU A 211 49.95 0.55 4.05
CA GLU A 211 50.59 1.43 3.07
C GLU A 211 49.96 1.25 1.67
N ARG A 212 49.79 2.35 0.92
CA ARG A 212 49.22 2.32 -0.42
C ARG A 212 50.33 2.29 -1.48
N HIS A 213 50.32 1.25 -2.31
CA HIS A 213 51.11 1.17 -3.54
C HIS A 213 50.26 0.61 -4.68
N ASP A 214 50.45 1.06 -5.93
CA ASP A 214 49.59 0.68 -7.07
C ASP A 214 49.60 -0.82 -7.38
N SER A 215 50.67 -1.52 -7.02
CA SER A 215 50.80 -2.98 -7.10
C SER A 215 50.95 -3.67 -5.73
N CYS A 216 50.73 -2.95 -4.62
CA CYS A 216 50.92 -3.44 -3.25
C CYS A 216 52.30 -4.11 -2.99
N ALA A 217 53.38 -3.52 -3.51
CA ALA A 217 54.73 -4.12 -3.47
C ALA A 217 55.53 -3.79 -2.21
N TYR A 218 55.01 -2.91 -1.35
CA TYR A 218 55.57 -2.58 -0.05
C TYR A 218 54.80 -3.37 1.01
N ASP A 219 53.94 -2.73 1.81
CA ASP A 219 53.09 -3.42 2.77
C ASP A 219 51.84 -3.99 2.11
N TYR A 220 51.48 -5.23 2.47
CA TYR A 220 50.31 -5.90 1.91
C TYR A 220 49.72 -6.98 2.83
N LEU A 221 48.43 -7.27 2.59
CA LEU A 221 47.73 -8.43 3.12
C LEU A 221 47.31 -9.36 1.98
N GLU A 222 47.75 -10.60 2.03
CA GLU A 222 47.48 -11.65 1.05
C GLU A 222 46.56 -12.71 1.67
N ILE A 223 45.58 -13.19 0.88
CA ILE A 223 44.58 -14.16 1.34
C ILE A 223 44.39 -15.24 0.28
N ARG A 224 44.44 -16.51 0.71
CA ARG A 224 44.41 -17.68 -0.17
C ARG A 224 43.36 -18.71 0.26
N ASP A 225 42.76 -19.33 -0.75
CA ASP A 225 41.73 -20.35 -0.62
C ASP A 225 42.35 -21.74 -0.45
N GLY A 226 42.75 -22.04 0.78
CA GLY A 226 43.38 -23.31 1.14
C GLY A 226 44.34 -23.18 2.33
N PRO A 227 45.10 -24.22 2.65
CA PRO A 227 45.96 -24.27 3.84
C PRO A 227 47.40 -23.72 3.66
N THR A 228 47.83 -23.35 2.45
CA THR A 228 49.24 -23.03 2.15
C THR A 228 49.43 -21.82 1.23
N GLU A 229 50.68 -21.37 1.09
CA GLU A 229 51.09 -20.24 0.23
C GLU A 229 50.93 -20.56 -1.28
N GLU A 230 50.88 -21.83 -1.66
CA GLU A 230 50.60 -22.26 -3.05
C GLU A 230 49.10 -22.37 -3.35
N SER A 231 48.24 -22.19 -2.35
CA SER A 231 46.78 -22.23 -2.52
C SER A 231 46.28 -21.06 -3.38
N ALA A 232 45.09 -21.19 -3.98
CA ALA A 232 44.58 -20.20 -4.94
C ALA A 232 44.46 -18.81 -4.30
N LEU A 233 44.98 -17.77 -4.98
CA LEU A 233 44.94 -16.40 -4.47
C LEU A 233 43.51 -15.86 -4.55
N ILE A 234 42.93 -15.48 -3.40
CA ILE A 234 41.64 -14.78 -3.34
C ILE A 234 41.86 -13.28 -3.55
N GLY A 235 42.89 -12.71 -2.90
CA GLY A 235 43.22 -11.30 -3.06
C GLY A 235 44.51 -10.90 -2.36
N HIS A 236 45.02 -9.75 -2.79
CA HIS A 236 46.27 -9.15 -2.35
C HIS A 236 46.02 -7.65 -2.21
N PHE A 237 45.99 -7.17 -0.98
CA PHE A 237 45.33 -5.92 -0.57
C PHE A 237 46.31 -4.98 0.11
N CYS A 238 46.20 -3.68 -0.17
CA CYS A 238 46.96 -2.63 0.49
C CYS A 238 46.20 -1.28 0.40
N GLY A 239 46.69 -0.24 1.07
CA GLY A 239 46.03 1.06 1.14
C GLY A 239 44.89 1.14 2.17
N TYR A 240 43.95 2.06 1.93
CA TYR A 240 42.96 2.52 2.92
C TYR A 240 41.51 2.16 2.60
N GLU A 241 41.27 1.51 1.46
CA GLU A 241 39.93 1.03 1.11
C GLU A 241 39.72 -0.35 1.72
N LYS A 242 38.63 -0.50 2.48
CA LYS A 242 38.30 -1.75 3.16
C LYS A 242 37.99 -2.83 2.10
N PRO A 243 38.68 -4.00 2.11
CA PRO A 243 38.33 -5.09 1.22
C PRO A 243 36.87 -5.52 1.39
N GLU A 244 36.27 -6.04 0.31
CA GLU A 244 35.01 -6.76 0.40
C GLU A 244 35.15 -8.00 1.29
N ASP A 245 34.03 -8.49 1.84
CA ASP A 245 34.06 -9.65 2.73
C ASP A 245 34.36 -10.93 1.91
N VAL A 246 35.26 -11.78 2.42
CA VAL A 246 35.89 -12.89 1.69
C VAL A 246 35.36 -14.24 2.16
N LYS A 247 35.18 -15.18 1.23
CA LYS A 247 34.76 -16.57 1.48
C LYS A 247 35.72 -17.57 0.82
N SER A 248 36.12 -18.62 1.54
CA SER A 248 36.87 -19.76 0.98
C SER A 248 35.93 -20.81 0.35
N SER A 249 36.46 -21.68 -0.51
CA SER A 249 35.78 -22.87 -1.03
C SER A 249 35.96 -24.13 -0.17
N SER A 250 36.82 -24.05 0.86
CA SER A 250 37.08 -25.14 1.80
C SER A 250 36.97 -24.69 3.27
N ASN A 251 37.05 -25.62 4.22
CA ASN A 251 37.10 -25.29 5.66
C ASN A 251 38.44 -24.69 6.11
N ARG A 252 39.33 -24.33 5.17
CA ARG A 252 40.67 -23.79 5.44
C ARG A 252 40.93 -22.53 4.62
N MET A 253 41.58 -21.56 5.24
CA MET A 253 42.02 -20.31 4.61
C MET A 253 43.41 -19.95 5.14
N TRP A 254 44.26 -19.42 4.27
CA TRP A 254 45.61 -18.99 4.59
C TRP A 254 45.70 -17.49 4.36
N MET A 255 46.36 -16.78 5.27
CA MET A 255 46.39 -15.31 5.31
C MET A 255 47.78 -14.85 5.74
N LYS A 256 48.39 -13.94 4.98
CA LYS A 256 49.75 -13.44 5.21
C LYS A 256 49.78 -11.91 5.16
N PHE A 257 50.28 -11.28 6.22
CA PHE A 257 50.57 -9.85 6.25
C PHE A 257 52.09 -9.63 6.19
N VAL A 258 52.53 -8.71 5.34
CA VAL A 258 53.93 -8.30 5.20
C VAL A 258 54.02 -6.78 5.36
N SER A 259 55.02 -6.30 6.10
CA SER A 259 55.44 -4.90 6.13
C SER A 259 56.92 -4.72 5.81
N ASP A 260 57.25 -3.60 5.17
CA ASP A 260 58.56 -3.19 4.68
C ASP A 260 59.35 -2.41 5.76
N GLY A 261 60.49 -1.81 5.42
CA GLY A 261 61.33 -1.06 6.36
C GLY A 261 60.76 0.30 6.82
N SER A 262 59.59 0.72 6.35
CA SER A 262 59.12 2.10 6.39
C SER A 262 57.58 2.23 6.48
N ILE A 263 57.08 3.47 6.35
CA ILE A 263 55.67 3.93 6.20
C ILE A 263 54.59 3.01 6.82
N ASN A 264 54.59 2.90 8.14
CA ASN A 264 53.58 2.11 8.85
C ASN A 264 52.24 2.87 9.03
N LYS A 265 51.18 2.10 9.30
CA LYS A 265 49.78 2.54 9.49
C LYS A 265 49.11 1.71 10.58
N ALA A 266 47.89 2.07 10.99
CA ALA A 266 47.13 1.34 12.01
C ALA A 266 46.93 -0.15 11.68
N GLY A 267 46.97 -0.53 10.40
CA GLY A 267 46.84 -1.91 9.94
C GLY A 267 45.39 -2.34 9.83
N PHE A 268 45.07 -3.56 10.23
CA PHE A 268 43.75 -4.14 10.03
C PHE A 268 43.23 -4.89 11.24
N ALA A 269 41.90 -4.97 11.30
CA ALA A 269 41.17 -5.87 12.19
C ALA A 269 40.10 -6.59 11.35
N ALA A 270 40.12 -7.92 11.35
CA ALA A 270 39.20 -8.76 10.61
C ALA A 270 38.61 -9.85 11.51
N ASN A 271 37.32 -10.10 11.38
CA ASN A 271 36.66 -11.23 12.03
C ASN A 271 36.61 -12.40 11.06
N PHE A 272 37.00 -13.59 11.51
CA PHE A 272 36.73 -14.83 10.78
C PHE A 272 35.64 -15.63 11.49
N PHE A 273 34.87 -16.38 10.72
CA PHE A 273 33.80 -17.24 11.23
C PHE A 273 33.53 -18.39 10.25
N LYS A 274 32.91 -19.46 10.74
CA LYS A 274 32.40 -20.52 9.87
C LYS A 274 31.20 -20.01 9.08
N GLU A 275 31.21 -20.33 7.80
CA GLU A 275 30.27 -19.91 6.78
C GLU A 275 29.59 -21.15 6.21
N VAL A 276 28.27 -21.12 6.08
CA VAL A 276 27.47 -22.14 5.40
C VAL A 276 26.45 -21.43 4.54
N ASP A 277 25.97 -22.08 3.48
CA ASP A 277 24.83 -21.57 2.72
C ASP A 277 23.55 -22.15 3.33
N GLU A 278 22.89 -21.44 4.26
CA GLU A 278 21.64 -21.93 4.85
C GLU A 278 20.48 -21.97 3.83
N CYS A 279 20.56 -21.19 2.75
CA CYS A 279 19.57 -21.25 1.67
C CYS A 279 19.68 -22.52 0.82
N SER A 280 20.83 -23.20 0.86
CA SER A 280 21.03 -24.52 0.22
C SER A 280 20.38 -25.70 0.97
N TRP A 281 19.87 -25.47 2.19
CA TRP A 281 19.19 -26.50 2.98
C TRP A 281 17.79 -26.83 2.41
N PRO A 282 17.24 -28.04 2.68
CA PRO A 282 15.93 -28.45 2.14
C PRO A 282 14.74 -27.59 2.56
N ASP A 283 14.86 -26.82 3.64
CA ASP A 283 13.86 -25.87 4.14
C ASP A 283 14.15 -24.41 3.72
N HIS A 284 15.19 -24.16 2.90
CA HIS A 284 15.67 -22.83 2.50
C HIS A 284 15.86 -21.87 3.70
N GLY A 285 16.48 -22.35 4.78
CA GLY A 285 16.62 -21.61 6.04
C GLY A 285 15.29 -21.34 6.76
N GLY A 286 14.20 -21.98 6.35
CA GLY A 286 12.84 -21.74 6.85
C GLY A 286 12.23 -20.41 6.40
N CYS A 287 12.68 -19.85 5.26
CA CYS A 287 12.03 -18.69 4.64
C CYS A 287 10.74 -19.11 3.92
N GLU A 288 9.64 -18.36 4.10
CA GLU A 288 8.36 -18.70 3.45
C GLU A 288 8.43 -18.58 1.91
N GLN A 289 9.11 -17.55 1.42
CA GLN A 289 9.19 -17.24 -0.01
C GLN A 289 10.61 -17.39 -0.55
N ARG A 290 11.49 -16.41 -0.33
CA ARG A 290 12.86 -16.41 -0.89
C ARG A 290 13.91 -16.26 0.19
N CYS A 291 14.88 -17.16 0.18
CA CYS A 291 16.09 -17.08 0.99
C CYS A 291 17.20 -16.37 0.19
N VAL A 292 17.93 -15.46 0.82
CA VAL A 292 19.13 -14.82 0.27
C VAL A 292 20.28 -15.05 1.23
N ASN A 293 21.26 -15.85 0.80
CA ASN A 293 22.45 -16.11 1.59
C ASN A 293 23.30 -14.84 1.70
N THR A 294 23.88 -14.61 2.87
CA THR A 294 24.82 -13.51 3.15
C THR A 294 26.06 -14.10 3.84
N LEU A 295 27.14 -13.33 3.99
CA LEU A 295 28.32 -13.89 4.67
C LEU A 295 28.07 -13.95 6.19
N GLY A 296 28.05 -15.17 6.73
CA GLY A 296 27.83 -15.47 8.15
C GLY A 296 26.37 -15.58 8.58
N SER A 297 25.41 -15.51 7.65
CA SER A 297 23.98 -15.67 7.92
C SER A 297 23.17 -15.69 6.62
N TYR A 298 21.84 -15.78 6.73
CA TYR A 298 20.90 -15.59 5.62
C TYR A 298 19.82 -14.58 5.99
N LYS A 299 19.11 -14.07 5.00
CA LYS A 299 17.89 -13.29 5.19
C LYS A 299 16.77 -13.80 4.30
N CYS A 300 15.56 -13.83 4.85
CA CYS A 300 14.36 -14.04 4.06
C CYS A 300 13.96 -12.71 3.40
N VAL A 301 13.51 -12.79 2.15
CA VAL A 301 12.94 -11.68 1.40
C VAL A 301 11.63 -12.13 0.77
N CYS A 302 10.68 -11.20 0.66
CA CYS A 302 9.36 -11.47 0.12
C CYS A 302 9.27 -10.98 -1.34
N ASP A 303 8.38 -11.61 -2.10
CA ASP A 303 8.07 -11.22 -3.46
C ASP A 303 7.20 -9.93 -3.51
N PRO A 304 7.17 -9.22 -4.66
CA PRO A 304 6.45 -7.95 -4.76
C PRO A 304 4.98 -8.05 -4.36
N GLY A 305 4.57 -7.23 -3.40
CA GLY A 305 3.23 -7.28 -2.77
C GLY A 305 3.23 -7.82 -1.34
N TYR A 306 4.37 -8.29 -0.84
CA TYR A 306 4.54 -8.81 0.51
C TYR A 306 5.65 -8.08 1.29
N GLU A 307 5.47 -7.98 2.61
CA GLU A 307 6.41 -7.42 3.58
C GLU A 307 6.86 -8.52 4.56
N LEU A 308 8.11 -8.44 5.02
CA LEU A 308 8.66 -9.45 5.93
C LEU A 308 8.02 -9.31 7.32
N ALA A 309 7.45 -10.40 7.82
CA ALA A 309 6.77 -10.45 9.11
C ALA A 309 7.73 -10.24 10.29
N ALA A 310 7.16 -10.04 11.49
CA ALA A 310 7.93 -9.77 12.71
C ALA A 310 8.91 -10.90 13.11
N ASP A 311 8.68 -12.13 12.65
CA ASP A 311 9.56 -13.29 12.85
C ASP A 311 10.79 -13.32 11.92
N LYS A 312 10.83 -12.41 10.92
CA LYS A 312 11.83 -12.31 9.85
C LYS A 312 11.89 -13.52 8.91
N LYS A 313 10.83 -14.34 8.84
CA LYS A 313 10.75 -15.56 8.03
C LYS A 313 9.48 -15.65 7.17
N ALA A 314 8.34 -15.29 7.75
CA ALA A 314 7.06 -15.22 7.06
C ALA A 314 6.91 -13.92 6.25
N CYS A 315 5.98 -13.94 5.29
CA CYS A 315 5.71 -12.85 4.37
C CYS A 315 4.23 -12.44 4.44
N GLU A 316 3.96 -11.29 5.05
CA GLU A 316 2.61 -10.73 5.17
C GLU A 316 2.26 -9.87 3.95
N VAL A 317 0.97 -9.68 3.65
CA VAL A 317 0.55 -8.82 2.53
C VAL A 317 0.87 -7.36 2.85
N ALA A 318 1.76 -6.75 2.05
CA ALA A 318 2.10 -5.34 2.17
C ALA A 318 0.93 -4.48 1.70
N CYS A 319 0.65 -3.37 2.41
CA CYS A 319 -0.48 -2.51 2.09
C CYS A 319 -0.12 -1.02 2.17
N GLY A 320 -0.79 -0.20 1.35
CA GLY A 320 -0.44 1.20 1.14
C GLY A 320 0.50 1.41 -0.06
N GLY A 321 1.16 2.57 -0.09
CA GLY A 321 2.17 2.96 -1.08
C GLY A 321 1.81 4.19 -1.92
N PHE A 322 2.79 4.67 -2.69
CA PHE A 322 2.60 5.77 -3.64
C PHE A 322 2.10 5.24 -4.98
N ILE A 323 1.04 5.85 -5.51
CA ILE A 323 0.42 5.48 -6.78
C ILE A 323 0.45 6.69 -7.72
N THR A 324 1.17 6.56 -8.84
CA THR A 324 1.29 7.60 -9.89
C THR A 324 0.58 7.22 -11.19
N LYS A 325 -0.10 6.07 -11.21
CA LYS A 325 -0.95 5.66 -12.34
C LYS A 325 -2.18 6.56 -12.40
N LEU A 326 -2.68 6.82 -13.61
CA LEU A 326 -3.91 7.62 -13.80
C LEU A 326 -5.16 6.84 -13.37
N ASN A 327 -5.16 5.51 -13.43
CA ASN A 327 -6.27 4.68 -12.96
C ASN A 327 -5.76 3.39 -12.30
N GLY A 328 -6.64 2.71 -11.58
CA GLY A 328 -6.37 1.41 -10.98
C GLY A 328 -7.32 1.06 -9.84
N THR A 329 -6.98 -0.01 -9.13
CA THR A 329 -7.76 -0.55 -8.02
C THR A 329 -6.94 -0.46 -6.74
N ILE A 330 -7.60 -0.11 -5.63
CA ILE A 330 -7.07 -0.21 -4.26
C ILE A 330 -7.97 -1.19 -3.52
N THR A 331 -7.37 -2.17 -2.84
CA THR A 331 -8.08 -3.17 -2.03
C THR A 331 -7.56 -3.20 -0.61
N SER A 332 -8.41 -3.60 0.33
CA SER A 332 -7.96 -3.99 1.67
C SER A 332 -6.93 -5.14 1.60
N PRO A 333 -6.03 -5.26 2.60
CA PRO A 333 -5.09 -6.38 2.64
C PRO A 333 -5.86 -7.70 2.75
N GLY A 334 -5.40 -8.76 2.09
CA GLY A 334 -6.05 -10.08 2.11
C GLY A 334 -7.29 -10.24 1.21
N TRP A 335 -7.78 -9.16 0.56
CA TRP A 335 -8.92 -9.22 -0.36
C TRP A 335 -8.81 -10.35 -1.40
N PRO A 336 -9.86 -11.15 -1.67
CA PRO A 336 -11.25 -11.01 -1.21
C PRO A 336 -11.57 -11.74 0.11
N LYS A 337 -10.56 -12.21 0.85
CA LYS A 337 -10.75 -12.73 2.21
C LYS A 337 -10.83 -11.57 3.20
N GLU A 338 -11.16 -11.89 4.45
CA GLU A 338 -11.18 -10.92 5.53
C GLU A 338 -9.80 -10.28 5.75
N TYR A 339 -9.79 -8.99 6.09
CA TYR A 339 -8.53 -8.26 6.30
C TYR A 339 -7.87 -8.61 7.64
N PRO A 340 -6.53 -8.54 7.76
CA PRO A 340 -5.84 -8.76 9.02
C PRO A 340 -6.11 -7.65 10.04
N THR A 341 -6.07 -8.00 11.32
CA THR A 341 -6.14 -7.07 12.46
C THR A 341 -4.85 -6.26 12.60
N ASN A 342 -4.92 -5.11 13.27
CA ASN A 342 -3.82 -4.17 13.55
C ASN A 342 -3.09 -3.63 12.32
N LYS A 343 -3.73 -3.58 11.14
CA LYS A 343 -3.14 -3.02 9.92
C LYS A 343 -3.37 -1.51 9.84
N ASN A 344 -2.39 -0.80 9.30
CA ASN A 344 -2.41 0.64 9.07
C ASN A 344 -1.84 0.92 7.68
N CYS A 345 -2.72 0.94 6.69
CA CYS A 345 -2.38 1.01 5.28
C CYS A 345 -2.62 2.43 4.76
N VAL A 346 -1.59 3.07 4.20
CA VAL A 346 -1.70 4.44 3.64
C VAL A 346 -1.36 4.42 2.16
N TRP A 347 -2.34 4.71 1.31
CA TRP A 347 -2.13 4.94 -0.12
C TRP A 347 -2.10 6.44 -0.42
N GLN A 348 -1.15 6.84 -1.26
CA GLN A 348 -0.96 8.23 -1.68
C GLN A 348 -1.00 8.28 -3.21
N VAL A 349 -2.15 8.69 -3.75
CA VAL A 349 -2.41 8.77 -5.19
C VAL A 349 -2.04 10.17 -5.68
N VAL A 350 -1.23 10.25 -6.75
CA VAL A 350 -0.78 11.51 -7.36
C VAL A 350 -0.94 11.43 -8.88
N ALA A 351 -1.80 12.27 -9.41
CA ALA A 351 -1.97 12.50 -10.84
C ALA A 351 -1.10 13.69 -11.32
N PRO A 352 -0.93 13.90 -12.64
CA PRO A 352 -0.34 15.13 -13.18
C PRO A 352 -1.13 16.38 -12.78
N ALA A 353 -0.49 17.55 -12.80
CA ALA A 353 -1.18 18.81 -12.58
C ALA A 353 -2.32 19.02 -13.59
N GLN A 354 -3.42 19.65 -13.16
CA GLN A 354 -4.71 19.81 -13.86
C GLN A 354 -5.66 18.59 -13.82
N TYR A 355 -5.21 17.43 -13.32
CA TYR A 355 -6.11 16.29 -13.08
C TYR A 355 -6.72 16.34 -11.67
N ARG A 356 -7.88 15.72 -11.51
CA ARG A 356 -8.55 15.42 -10.23
C ARG A 356 -8.74 13.90 -10.14
N ILE A 357 -8.65 13.36 -8.93
CA ILE A 357 -8.73 11.92 -8.67
C ILE A 357 -10.10 11.62 -8.08
N SER A 358 -10.84 10.74 -8.72
CA SER A 358 -12.11 10.21 -8.23
C SER A 358 -11.92 8.79 -7.73
N LEU A 359 -12.50 8.49 -6.56
CA LEU A 359 -12.47 7.18 -5.90
C LEU A 359 -13.89 6.65 -5.74
N GLN A 360 -14.15 5.44 -6.24
CA GLN A 360 -15.43 4.76 -6.19
C GLN A 360 -15.26 3.39 -5.52
N PHE A 361 -16.02 3.12 -4.47
CA PHE A 361 -16.06 1.80 -3.83
C PHE A 361 -17.01 0.88 -4.60
N GLU A 362 -16.51 -0.28 -5.02
CA GLU A 362 -17.30 -1.37 -5.62
C GLU A 362 -17.88 -2.28 -4.52
N VAL A 363 -17.09 -2.52 -3.47
CA VAL A 363 -17.48 -3.25 -2.26
C VAL A 363 -16.87 -2.55 -1.04
N PHE A 364 -17.63 -2.46 0.04
CA PHE A 364 -17.21 -1.87 1.30
C PHE A 364 -17.88 -2.55 2.50
N GLU A 365 -17.10 -3.31 3.28
CA GLU A 365 -17.54 -4.03 4.48
C GLU A 365 -16.44 -4.00 5.55
N LEU A 366 -16.58 -3.11 6.54
CA LEU A 366 -15.68 -2.96 7.69
C LEU A 366 -16.45 -3.13 9.01
N GLU A 367 -15.77 -3.47 10.10
CA GLU A 367 -16.35 -3.23 11.43
C GLU A 367 -16.60 -1.74 11.63
N GLY A 368 -17.71 -1.37 12.28
CA GLY A 368 -18.03 0.03 12.48
C GLY A 368 -19.30 0.28 13.29
N ASN A 369 -19.42 1.53 13.71
CA ASN A 369 -20.62 2.18 14.24
C ASN A 369 -20.68 3.61 13.69
N ASP A 370 -21.71 4.38 14.03
CA ASP A 370 -21.97 5.74 13.50
C ASP A 370 -20.81 6.75 13.63
N VAL A 371 -19.77 6.44 14.43
CA VAL A 371 -18.59 7.30 14.68
C VAL A 371 -17.29 6.69 14.12
N CYS A 372 -17.37 5.50 13.51
CA CYS A 372 -16.24 4.73 12.96
C CYS A 372 -15.05 4.65 13.93
N LYS A 373 -15.31 4.17 15.16
CA LYS A 373 -14.32 4.11 16.24
C LYS A 373 -13.32 2.96 16.06
N TYR A 374 -13.78 1.82 15.55
CA TYR A 374 -13.03 0.59 15.36
C TYR A 374 -12.28 0.66 14.02
N ASP A 375 -12.60 -0.20 13.07
CA ASP A 375 -12.03 -0.18 11.73
C ASP A 375 -12.59 0.98 10.90
N PHE A 376 -11.75 1.55 10.02
CA PHE A 376 -12.18 2.63 9.14
C PHE A 376 -11.28 2.85 7.94
N VAL A 377 -11.86 3.47 6.91
CA VAL A 377 -11.15 4.11 5.81
C VAL A 377 -11.34 5.63 5.88
N GLU A 378 -10.26 6.39 5.84
CA GLU A 378 -10.23 7.85 5.85
C GLU A 378 -9.71 8.39 4.51
N VAL A 379 -10.42 9.35 3.90
CA VAL A 379 -10.10 9.86 2.55
C VAL A 379 -9.84 11.38 2.60
N ARG A 380 -8.70 11.83 2.07
CA ARG A 380 -8.27 13.25 2.10
C ARG A 380 -7.80 13.76 0.74
N SER A 381 -8.06 15.04 0.45
CA SER A 381 -7.67 15.78 -0.76
C SER A 381 -6.20 16.24 -0.79
N GLY A 382 -5.28 15.49 -0.19
CA GLY A 382 -3.86 15.86 -0.16
C GLY A 382 -2.98 14.85 0.54
N LEU A 383 -1.66 14.98 0.34
CA LEU A 383 -0.67 14.00 0.79
C LEU A 383 -0.34 14.06 2.30
N SER A 384 -0.63 15.18 2.96
CA SER A 384 -0.46 15.34 4.41
C SER A 384 -1.64 14.73 5.19
N PRO A 385 -1.42 14.16 6.39
CA PRO A 385 -2.51 13.87 7.33
C PRO A 385 -3.40 15.08 7.62
N ASP A 386 -2.86 16.30 7.60
CA ASP A 386 -3.62 17.53 7.89
C ASP A 386 -4.45 18.05 6.69
N ALA A 387 -4.39 17.37 5.54
CA ALA A 387 -5.14 17.77 4.35
C ALA A 387 -6.66 17.66 4.55
N ARG A 388 -7.43 18.39 3.72
CA ARG A 388 -8.91 18.42 3.77
C ARG A 388 -9.48 17.01 3.73
N LEU A 389 -10.08 16.62 4.86
CA LEU A 389 -10.86 15.40 5.02
C LEU A 389 -12.13 15.45 4.18
N HIS A 390 -12.40 14.40 3.40
CA HIS A 390 -13.71 14.17 2.77
C HIS A 390 -14.65 13.45 3.74
N GLY A 391 -14.16 12.36 4.34
CA GLY A 391 -14.91 11.57 5.31
C GLY A 391 -14.08 10.45 5.91
N LYS A 392 -14.66 9.84 6.95
CA LYS A 392 -14.18 8.65 7.63
C LYS A 392 -15.32 7.63 7.57
N PHE A 393 -15.06 6.47 7.01
CA PHE A 393 -16.07 5.50 6.58
C PHE A 393 -15.83 4.14 7.22
N CYS A 394 -16.91 3.43 7.57
CA CYS A 394 -16.91 2.12 8.20
C CYS A 394 -18.30 1.45 8.03
N GLY A 395 -18.48 0.22 8.52
CA GLY A 395 -19.72 -0.51 8.33
C GLY A 395 -19.86 -1.08 6.90
N SER A 396 -21.10 -1.25 6.44
CA SER A 396 -21.44 -1.89 5.16
C SER A 396 -22.13 -0.99 4.13
N GLU A 397 -22.33 0.30 4.44
CA GLU A 397 -22.81 1.26 3.43
C GLU A 397 -21.65 1.68 2.52
N THR A 398 -21.89 1.64 1.21
CA THR A 398 -20.89 2.03 0.21
C THR A 398 -20.83 3.56 0.10
N PRO A 399 -19.67 4.20 0.29
CA PRO A 399 -19.55 5.65 0.15
C PRO A 399 -19.82 6.11 -1.29
N GLU A 400 -20.44 7.29 -1.43
CA GLU A 400 -20.54 7.98 -2.72
C GLU A 400 -19.15 8.27 -3.34
N VAL A 401 -19.11 8.57 -4.65
CA VAL A 401 -17.86 8.81 -5.38
C VAL A 401 -17.12 10.05 -4.84
N ILE A 402 -15.93 9.84 -4.29
CA ILE A 402 -15.14 10.88 -3.64
C ILE A 402 -14.16 11.48 -4.66
N THR A 403 -14.30 12.77 -4.97
CA THR A 403 -13.40 13.47 -5.91
C THR A 403 -12.48 14.45 -5.18
N SER A 404 -11.17 14.38 -5.43
CA SER A 404 -10.17 15.26 -4.81
C SER A 404 -10.33 16.72 -5.26
N GLN A 405 -9.84 17.65 -4.44
CA GLN A 405 -9.78 19.09 -4.75
C GLN A 405 -8.64 19.45 -5.70
N SER A 406 -7.59 18.61 -5.77
CA SER A 406 -6.39 18.82 -6.59
C SER A 406 -5.91 17.49 -7.18
N ASN A 407 -4.71 17.45 -7.75
CA ASN A 407 -4.09 16.28 -8.38
C ASN A 407 -3.56 15.23 -7.39
N ASN A 408 -3.94 15.26 -6.11
CA ASN A 408 -3.50 14.30 -5.10
C ASN A 408 -4.62 13.89 -4.13
N MET A 409 -4.53 12.65 -3.65
CA MET A 409 -5.46 12.05 -2.69
C MET A 409 -4.69 11.11 -1.76
N ARG A 410 -5.08 11.07 -0.48
CA ARG A 410 -4.57 10.13 0.53
C ARG A 410 -5.72 9.29 1.06
N LEU A 411 -5.51 7.98 1.10
CA LEU A 411 -6.42 6.98 1.64
C LEU A 411 -5.73 6.27 2.81
N GLU A 412 -6.31 6.28 4.00
CA GLU A 412 -5.79 5.61 5.19
C GLU A 412 -6.79 4.58 5.70
N PHE A 413 -6.44 3.29 5.63
CA PHE A 413 -7.20 2.21 6.22
C PHE A 413 -6.55 1.77 7.54
N LYS A 414 -7.34 1.68 8.60
CA LYS A 414 -6.92 1.13 9.89
C LYS A 414 -7.87 0.03 10.34
N SER A 415 -7.29 -1.07 10.83
CA SER A 415 -8.00 -2.10 11.59
C SER A 415 -7.49 -2.20 13.03
N ASP A 416 -8.37 -2.52 13.98
CA ASP A 416 -8.02 -2.76 15.37
C ASP A 416 -7.61 -4.22 15.64
N ASN A 417 -7.49 -4.63 16.90
CA ASN A 417 -7.02 -5.98 17.26
C ASN A 417 -8.09 -7.08 17.23
N THR A 418 -9.32 -6.76 16.82
CA THR A 418 -10.49 -7.64 16.81
C THR A 418 -11.25 -7.63 15.47
N VAL A 419 -12.34 -8.41 15.40
CA VAL A 419 -13.37 -8.47 14.34
C VAL A 419 -12.96 -8.01 12.94
N SER A 420 -12.47 -8.94 12.12
CA SER A 420 -12.29 -8.70 10.69
C SER A 420 -13.60 -8.82 9.89
N LYS A 421 -13.65 -8.16 8.74
CA LYS A 421 -14.70 -8.27 7.71
C LYS A 421 -14.06 -8.41 6.32
N ARG A 422 -14.88 -8.60 5.28
CA ARG A 422 -14.44 -8.80 3.88
C ARG A 422 -13.60 -7.63 3.33
N GLY A 423 -13.72 -6.44 3.91
CA GLY A 423 -12.91 -5.28 3.54
C GLY A 423 -13.50 -4.52 2.36
N PHE A 424 -12.64 -3.97 1.52
CA PHE A 424 -13.08 -3.11 0.42
C PHE A 424 -12.30 -3.33 -0.88
N ARG A 425 -12.97 -3.01 -1.98
CA ARG A 425 -12.40 -2.87 -3.32
C ARG A 425 -12.88 -1.55 -3.88
N ALA A 426 -11.93 -0.65 -4.16
CA ALA A 426 -12.20 0.67 -4.70
C ALA A 426 -11.45 0.87 -6.01
N HIS A 427 -12.12 1.41 -7.02
CA HIS A 427 -11.48 1.87 -8.26
C HIS A 427 -11.21 3.35 -8.14
N PHE A 428 -10.03 3.77 -8.55
CA PHE A 428 -9.71 5.18 -8.71
C PHE A 428 -9.41 5.49 -10.17
N PHE A 429 -9.79 6.69 -10.60
CA PHE A 429 -9.48 7.23 -11.91
C PHE A 429 -9.18 8.72 -11.79
N SER A 430 -8.19 9.16 -12.56
CA SER A 430 -7.73 10.54 -12.62
C SER A 430 -8.23 11.12 -13.91
N ASP A 431 -9.03 12.17 -13.80
CA ASP A 431 -9.67 12.83 -14.91
C ASP A 431 -9.25 14.30 -14.99
N LYS A 432 -9.19 14.85 -16.19
CA LYS A 432 -8.88 16.26 -16.40
C LYS A 432 -10.19 16.95 -16.76
N ASP A 433 -10.57 17.92 -15.94
CA ASP A 433 -11.76 18.74 -16.24
C ASP A 433 -11.42 19.69 -17.40
N GLU A 434 -11.71 19.26 -18.63
CA GLU A 434 -11.53 20.10 -19.82
C GLU A 434 -12.51 21.27 -19.85
N CYS A 435 -13.71 21.10 -19.29
CA CYS A 435 -14.74 22.13 -19.27
C CYS A 435 -14.38 23.31 -18.35
N ALA A 436 -13.59 23.07 -17.30
CA ALA A 436 -13.09 24.11 -16.39
C ALA A 436 -12.23 25.19 -17.07
N LYS A 437 -11.79 24.99 -18.32
CA LYS A 437 -11.06 25.98 -19.11
C LYS A 437 -11.76 26.24 -20.45
N ASP A 438 -12.19 27.49 -20.66
CA ASP A 438 -12.78 27.97 -21.91
C ASP A 438 -13.97 27.12 -22.42
N ASN A 439 -14.76 26.57 -21.49
CA ASN A 439 -15.91 25.69 -21.78
C ASN A 439 -15.54 24.51 -22.70
N GLY A 440 -14.30 23.99 -22.62
CA GLY A 440 -13.80 22.95 -23.53
C GLY A 440 -13.77 23.35 -25.02
N GLY A 441 -13.98 24.62 -25.37
CA GLY A 441 -14.22 25.05 -26.75
C GLY A 441 -15.63 24.71 -27.29
N CYS A 442 -16.57 24.33 -26.43
CA CYS A 442 -17.97 24.09 -26.81
C CYS A 442 -18.72 25.41 -27.04
N GLN A 443 -19.49 25.51 -28.14
CA GLN A 443 -20.29 26.71 -28.44
C GLN A 443 -21.40 26.96 -27.41
N HIS A 444 -21.97 25.89 -26.84
CA HIS A 444 -23.06 25.95 -25.87
C HIS A 444 -22.64 25.41 -24.50
N GLU A 445 -22.86 24.12 -24.22
CA GLU A 445 -22.63 23.51 -22.91
C GLU A 445 -21.51 22.47 -23.03
N CYS A 446 -20.50 22.55 -22.17
CA CYS A 446 -19.49 21.50 -22.03
C CYS A 446 -19.87 20.57 -20.88
N VAL A 447 -19.90 19.26 -21.14
CA VAL A 447 -20.07 18.23 -20.12
C VAL A 447 -18.79 17.43 -20.02
N ASN A 448 -18.14 17.52 -18.86
CA ASN A 448 -16.96 16.73 -18.57
C ASN A 448 -17.34 15.27 -18.34
N THR A 449 -16.54 14.34 -18.87
CA THR A 449 -16.77 12.89 -18.84
C THR A 449 -15.49 12.17 -18.44
N VAL A 450 -15.56 10.90 -18.03
CA VAL A 450 -14.35 10.23 -17.55
C VAL A 450 -13.36 10.00 -18.71
N GLY A 451 -12.27 10.76 -18.72
CA GLY A 451 -11.19 10.73 -19.72
C GLY A 451 -11.41 11.63 -20.94
N SER A 452 -12.46 12.46 -20.98
CA SER A 452 -12.76 13.36 -22.10
C SER A 452 -13.87 14.36 -21.75
N TYR A 453 -14.35 15.13 -22.72
CA TYR A 453 -15.56 15.96 -22.58
C TYR A 453 -16.39 15.89 -23.86
N LEU A 454 -17.67 16.23 -23.75
CA LEU A 454 -18.56 16.37 -24.91
C LEU A 454 -19.33 17.69 -24.87
N CYS A 455 -19.54 18.26 -26.05
CA CYS A 455 -20.36 19.46 -26.18
C CYS A 455 -21.84 19.09 -26.36
N ARG A 456 -22.72 19.73 -25.57
CA ARG A 456 -24.17 19.64 -25.69
C ARG A 456 -24.73 20.93 -26.27
N CYS A 457 -25.77 20.79 -27.08
CA CYS A 457 -26.49 21.90 -27.67
C CYS A 457 -27.80 22.18 -26.92
N ARG A 458 -28.15 23.45 -26.79
CA ARG A 458 -29.45 23.90 -26.27
C ARG A 458 -30.59 23.48 -27.20
N ASN A 459 -31.80 23.35 -26.65
CA ASN A 459 -32.99 22.92 -27.39
C ASN A 459 -33.28 23.82 -28.61
N GLY A 460 -33.44 23.18 -29.78
CA GLY A 460 -33.50 23.83 -31.10
C GLY A 460 -32.25 23.64 -31.96
N TYR A 461 -31.15 23.17 -31.37
CA TYR A 461 -29.90 22.88 -32.08
C TYR A 461 -29.46 21.43 -31.89
N ARG A 462 -28.78 20.89 -32.91
CA ARG A 462 -28.10 19.59 -32.91
C ARG A 462 -26.61 19.81 -33.06
N LEU A 463 -25.79 18.90 -32.53
CA LEU A 463 -24.35 19.02 -32.62
C LEU A 463 -23.90 19.05 -34.10
N HIS A 464 -23.01 19.96 -34.42
CA HIS A 464 -22.37 20.08 -35.72
C HIS A 464 -21.32 18.97 -35.89
N GLU A 465 -20.86 18.73 -37.12
CA GLU A 465 -19.98 17.59 -37.43
C GLU A 465 -18.56 17.74 -36.85
N ASN A 466 -18.18 18.95 -36.43
CA ASN A 466 -16.94 19.21 -35.68
C ASN A 466 -17.05 18.95 -34.17
N GLN A 467 -18.21 18.47 -33.68
CA GLN A 467 -18.45 18.10 -32.28
C GLN A 467 -18.32 19.24 -31.24
N GLN A 468 -18.16 20.49 -31.69
CA GLN A 468 -18.00 21.68 -30.84
C GLN A 468 -19.12 22.71 -31.06
N ASP A 469 -19.50 22.93 -32.32
CA ASP A 469 -20.56 23.86 -32.70
C ASP A 469 -21.94 23.19 -32.71
N CYS A 470 -22.97 24.02 -32.76
CA CYS A 470 -24.37 23.63 -32.72
C CYS A 470 -25.11 24.18 -33.96
N LYS A 471 -25.48 23.28 -34.89
CA LYS A 471 -26.28 23.62 -36.08
C LYS A 471 -27.77 23.53 -35.77
N GLU A 472 -28.60 24.32 -36.44
CA GLU A 472 -30.05 24.27 -36.22
C GLU A 472 -30.62 22.86 -36.50
N ALA A 473 -31.55 22.44 -35.64
CA ALA A 473 -32.37 21.26 -35.82
C ALA A 473 -33.75 21.66 -36.37
N GLY A 474 -34.40 20.76 -37.12
CA GLY A 474 -35.79 20.96 -37.52
C GLY A 474 -36.70 20.96 -36.30
N CYS A 475 -37.61 21.93 -36.20
CA CYS A 475 -38.43 22.15 -35.00
C CYS A 475 -39.68 21.24 -34.92
N ALA A 476 -39.58 20.01 -35.43
CA ALA A 476 -40.67 19.04 -35.45
C ALA A 476 -40.34 17.86 -34.53
N HIS A 477 -41.10 17.72 -33.46
CA HIS A 477 -40.87 16.77 -32.39
C HIS A 477 -41.96 15.70 -32.38
N LYS A 478 -41.56 14.44 -32.18
CA LYS A 478 -42.47 13.32 -31.89
C LYS A 478 -42.15 12.81 -30.49
N ILE A 479 -43.15 12.73 -29.63
CA ILE A 479 -43.02 12.36 -28.23
C ILE A 479 -43.91 11.15 -27.98
N SER A 480 -43.31 10.07 -27.48
CA SER A 480 -44.00 8.83 -27.11
C SER A 480 -43.78 8.41 -25.65
N SER A 481 -43.16 9.27 -24.83
CA SER A 481 -42.98 9.01 -23.39
C SER A 481 -44.26 9.33 -22.63
N ALA A 482 -44.59 8.50 -21.63
CA ALA A 482 -45.77 8.69 -20.78
C ALA A 482 -45.77 10.02 -20.01
N GLU A 483 -44.59 10.58 -19.75
CA GLU A 483 -44.42 11.90 -19.15
C GLU A 483 -43.16 12.59 -19.71
N GLY A 484 -43.03 13.89 -19.47
CA GLY A 484 -41.83 14.65 -19.83
C GLY A 484 -42.05 16.15 -19.80
N THR A 485 -40.97 16.89 -20.07
CA THR A 485 -40.99 18.35 -20.20
C THR A 485 -40.72 18.75 -21.64
N LEU A 486 -41.55 19.65 -22.18
CA LEU A 486 -41.37 20.30 -23.45
C LEU A 486 -41.20 21.81 -23.26
N VAL A 487 -40.37 22.42 -24.09
CA VAL A 487 -40.02 23.85 -24.00
C VAL A 487 -40.05 24.50 -25.38
N SER A 488 -40.31 25.81 -25.41
CA SER A 488 -40.08 26.62 -26.60
C SER A 488 -38.60 26.59 -27.03
N PRO A 489 -38.29 26.80 -28.31
CA PRO A 489 -36.90 26.87 -28.76
C PRO A 489 -36.12 27.95 -28.01
N ASN A 490 -34.83 27.73 -27.76
CA ASN A 490 -33.93 28.58 -26.97
C ASN A 490 -34.24 28.71 -25.46
N TRP A 491 -35.34 28.15 -24.92
CA TRP A 491 -35.68 28.26 -23.50
C TRP A 491 -34.49 27.93 -22.59
N PRO A 492 -34.17 28.76 -21.55
CA PRO A 492 -34.94 29.89 -21.02
C PRO A 492 -34.67 31.26 -21.70
N ASP A 493 -33.79 31.30 -22.70
CA ASP A 493 -33.58 32.50 -23.51
C ASP A 493 -34.76 32.75 -24.46
N LYS A 494 -34.76 33.90 -25.13
CA LYS A 494 -35.86 34.27 -26.05
C LYS A 494 -35.95 33.31 -27.24
N TYR A 495 -37.16 32.89 -27.58
CA TYR A 495 -37.40 32.09 -28.79
C TYR A 495 -37.03 32.87 -30.06
N PRO A 496 -36.76 32.21 -31.20
CA PRO A 496 -36.40 32.90 -32.44
C PRO A 496 -37.63 33.45 -33.17
N SER A 497 -37.44 34.51 -33.96
CA SER A 497 -38.43 35.05 -34.91
C SER A 497 -38.70 34.09 -36.08
N ARG A 498 -39.89 34.15 -36.68
CA ARG A 498 -40.30 33.43 -37.90
C ARG A 498 -40.13 31.92 -37.78
N ARG A 499 -40.51 31.35 -36.63
CA ARG A 499 -40.42 29.92 -36.39
C ARG A 499 -41.80 29.29 -36.33
N GLU A 500 -41.87 28.09 -36.88
CA GLU A 500 -42.96 27.17 -36.68
C GLU A 500 -42.37 25.91 -36.05
N CYS A 501 -42.94 25.50 -34.92
CA CYS A 501 -42.48 24.35 -34.15
C CYS A 501 -43.67 23.47 -33.80
N THR A 502 -43.52 22.16 -33.95
CA THR A 502 -44.60 21.20 -33.74
C THR A 502 -44.19 20.10 -32.77
N TRP A 503 -45.11 19.70 -31.91
CA TRP A 503 -44.95 18.54 -31.03
C TRP A 503 -46.16 17.62 -31.23
N ASN A 504 -45.93 16.45 -31.80
CA ASN A 504 -46.91 15.37 -31.85
C ASN A 504 -46.65 14.47 -30.63
N ILE A 505 -47.55 14.53 -29.64
CA ILE A 505 -47.47 13.73 -28.42
C ILE A 505 -48.46 12.56 -28.55
N SER A 506 -47.94 11.35 -28.62
CA SER A 506 -48.70 10.11 -28.63
C SER A 506 -48.52 9.36 -27.32
N SER A 507 -49.61 8.88 -26.74
CA SER A 507 -49.62 8.08 -25.51
C SER A 507 -50.23 6.70 -25.76
N THR A 508 -50.05 5.80 -24.79
CA THR A 508 -50.64 4.46 -24.73
C THR A 508 -52.16 4.49 -24.91
N ALA A 509 -52.70 3.51 -25.65
CA ALA A 509 -54.11 3.46 -26.01
C ALA A 509 -55.03 3.44 -24.78
N GLY A 510 -56.22 4.04 -24.93
CA GLY A 510 -57.20 4.20 -23.86
C GLY A 510 -56.84 5.25 -22.79
N HIS A 511 -55.68 5.89 -22.87
CA HIS A 511 -55.30 7.01 -21.99
C HIS A 511 -55.44 8.36 -22.69
N ARG A 512 -55.30 9.44 -21.92
CA ARG A 512 -55.38 10.84 -22.39
C ARG A 512 -54.07 11.57 -22.14
N VAL A 513 -53.70 12.47 -23.05
CA VAL A 513 -52.55 13.35 -22.85
C VAL A 513 -53.00 14.60 -22.10
N LYS A 514 -52.36 14.91 -20.97
CA LYS A 514 -52.49 16.16 -20.23
C LYS A 514 -51.26 17.02 -20.42
N LEU A 515 -51.46 18.32 -20.57
CA LEU A 515 -50.41 19.32 -20.64
C LEU A 515 -50.61 20.35 -19.53
N THR A 516 -49.58 20.54 -18.70
CA THR A 516 -49.55 21.51 -17.62
C THR A 516 -48.40 22.49 -17.85
N PHE A 517 -48.69 23.77 -18.01
CA PHE A 517 -47.65 24.79 -18.16
C PHE A 517 -46.99 25.06 -16.80
N ASN A 518 -45.66 25.17 -16.77
CA ASN A 518 -44.92 25.68 -15.62
C ASN A 518 -44.69 27.18 -15.78
N GLU A 519 -44.15 27.58 -16.94
CA GLU A 519 -43.88 28.96 -17.33
C GLU A 519 -44.49 29.27 -18.69
N PHE A 520 -44.94 30.52 -18.89
CA PHE A 520 -45.58 30.96 -20.13
C PHE A 520 -45.47 32.48 -20.32
N GLU A 521 -44.64 32.92 -21.26
CA GLU A 521 -44.47 34.30 -21.70
C GLU A 521 -44.28 34.33 -23.23
N ILE A 522 -45.38 34.48 -23.97
CA ILE A 522 -45.43 34.71 -25.43
C ILE A 522 -45.82 36.17 -25.68
N GLU A 523 -45.66 36.71 -26.90
CA GLU A 523 -46.15 38.06 -27.21
C GLU A 523 -47.65 38.20 -26.89
N GLN A 524 -48.07 39.37 -26.40
CA GLN A 524 -49.46 39.62 -26.02
C GLN A 524 -50.22 40.33 -27.14
N HIS A 525 -51.28 39.68 -27.64
CA HIS A 525 -52.22 40.25 -28.60
C HIS A 525 -53.65 39.81 -28.25
N GLN A 526 -54.66 40.66 -28.53
CA GLN A 526 -56.06 40.40 -28.15
C GLN A 526 -56.59 39.07 -28.71
N GLU A 527 -56.36 38.81 -30.01
CA GLU A 527 -56.76 37.58 -30.71
C GLU A 527 -55.59 36.59 -30.89
N CYS A 528 -54.46 36.78 -30.18
CA CYS A 528 -53.22 36.00 -30.36
C CYS A 528 -52.72 35.88 -31.82
N ALA A 529 -52.84 36.96 -32.61
CA ALA A 529 -52.61 36.94 -34.06
C ALA A 529 -51.12 36.93 -34.46
N TYR A 530 -50.23 37.40 -33.58
CA TYR A 530 -48.78 37.38 -33.75
C TYR A 530 -48.23 36.05 -33.23
N ASP A 531 -47.37 36.06 -32.21
CA ASP A 531 -46.82 34.85 -31.62
C ASP A 531 -47.88 34.11 -30.78
N HIS A 532 -48.00 32.80 -30.96
CA HIS A 532 -49.01 31.98 -30.29
C HIS A 532 -48.67 30.49 -30.24
N LEU A 533 -49.28 29.79 -29.29
CA LEU A 533 -49.28 28.34 -29.18
C LEU A 533 -50.71 27.81 -29.39
N GLU A 534 -50.90 26.96 -30.39
CA GLU A 534 -52.14 26.22 -30.68
C GLU A 534 -52.04 24.77 -30.21
N LEU A 535 -53.14 24.26 -29.66
CA LEU A 535 -53.31 22.88 -29.21
C LEU A 535 -54.47 22.23 -29.94
N TYR A 536 -54.28 21.00 -30.43
CA TYR A 536 -55.22 20.26 -31.24
C TYR A 536 -55.48 18.87 -30.63
N ASP A 537 -56.75 18.48 -30.52
CA ASP A 537 -57.23 17.24 -29.89
C ASP A 537 -57.07 16.02 -30.81
N GLY A 538 -55.83 15.69 -31.16
CA GLY A 538 -55.51 14.61 -32.07
C GLY A 538 -54.04 14.59 -32.49
N PRO A 539 -53.70 13.82 -33.54
CA PRO A 539 -52.31 13.61 -33.96
C PRO A 539 -51.74 14.73 -34.85
N ASP A 540 -52.56 15.64 -35.37
CA ASP A 540 -52.15 16.67 -36.34
C ASP A 540 -53.05 17.92 -36.30
N SER A 541 -52.76 18.89 -37.16
CA SER A 541 -53.46 20.18 -37.26
C SER A 541 -54.85 20.13 -37.92
N LEU A 542 -55.35 18.96 -38.34
CA LEU A 542 -56.73 18.79 -38.83
C LEU A 542 -57.71 18.44 -37.71
N ALA A 543 -57.20 18.09 -36.52
CA ALA A 543 -58.01 17.78 -35.34
C ALA A 543 -58.67 19.05 -34.73
N PRO A 544 -59.69 18.90 -33.85
CA PRO A 544 -60.34 20.04 -33.20
C PRO A 544 -59.37 20.87 -32.35
N VAL A 545 -59.44 22.19 -32.44
CA VAL A 545 -58.58 23.09 -31.65
C VAL A 545 -59.09 23.15 -30.20
N LEU A 546 -58.24 22.77 -29.25
CA LEU A 546 -58.48 22.87 -27.80
C LEU A 546 -58.27 24.30 -27.28
N GLY A 547 -57.36 25.05 -27.90
CA GLY A 547 -57.15 26.46 -27.58
C GLY A 547 -55.96 27.08 -28.31
N ARG A 548 -55.95 28.41 -28.32
CA ARG A 548 -54.90 29.27 -28.88
C ARG A 548 -54.46 30.24 -27.78
N PHE A 549 -53.17 30.23 -27.45
CA PHE A 549 -52.63 30.86 -26.25
C PHE A 549 -51.48 31.82 -26.57
N CYS A 550 -51.47 32.99 -25.93
CA CYS A 550 -50.44 34.01 -26.07
C CYS A 550 -50.39 34.92 -24.82
N GLY A 551 -49.44 35.87 -24.78
CA GLY A 551 -49.21 36.74 -23.63
C GLY A 551 -48.52 36.03 -22.45
N SER A 552 -48.61 36.64 -21.26
CA SER A 552 -47.94 36.17 -20.04
C SER A 552 -48.88 35.52 -19.01
N LYS A 553 -50.15 35.26 -19.36
CA LYS A 553 -51.05 34.49 -18.49
C LYS A 553 -50.83 33.01 -18.78
N LYS A 554 -50.28 32.29 -17.79
CA LYS A 554 -50.18 30.82 -17.81
C LYS A 554 -51.55 30.17 -18.11
N PRO A 555 -51.66 29.32 -19.14
CA PRO A 555 -52.88 28.57 -19.42
C PRO A 555 -53.20 27.56 -18.30
N ASP A 556 -54.48 27.29 -18.12
CA ASP A 556 -54.97 26.21 -17.27
C ASP A 556 -54.59 24.83 -17.88
N PRO A 557 -54.48 23.76 -17.09
CA PRO A 557 -54.10 22.44 -17.59
C PRO A 557 -55.06 21.92 -18.67
N VAL A 558 -54.53 21.55 -19.84
CA VAL A 558 -55.31 21.07 -20.98
C VAL A 558 -55.24 19.54 -21.01
N VAL A 559 -56.38 18.87 -21.19
CA VAL A 559 -56.47 17.40 -21.30
C VAL A 559 -57.12 17.04 -22.63
N ALA A 560 -56.43 16.27 -23.46
CA ALA A 560 -56.96 15.72 -24.71
C ALA A 560 -58.09 14.71 -24.44
N SER A 561 -59.01 14.54 -25.38
CA SER A 561 -60.06 13.52 -25.28
C SER A 561 -59.53 12.09 -25.50
N GLY A 562 -58.41 11.95 -26.22
CA GLY A 562 -57.76 10.67 -26.52
C GLY A 562 -56.25 10.67 -26.31
N SER A 563 -55.59 9.61 -26.81
CA SER A 563 -54.17 9.33 -26.59
C SER A 563 -53.23 10.08 -27.55
N SER A 564 -53.66 11.21 -28.11
CA SER A 564 -52.86 12.04 -29.01
C SER A 564 -53.17 13.52 -28.80
N LEU A 565 -52.13 14.34 -28.71
CA LEU A 565 -52.22 15.79 -28.58
C LEU A 565 -51.16 16.42 -29.50
N PHE A 566 -51.59 17.31 -30.39
CA PHE A 566 -50.70 18.00 -31.32
C PHE A 566 -50.59 19.48 -30.93
N LEU A 567 -49.36 19.96 -30.79
CA LEU A 567 -49.04 21.34 -30.45
C LEU A 567 -48.38 22.02 -31.65
N ARG A 568 -48.71 23.29 -31.88
CA ARG A 568 -48.09 24.15 -32.90
C ARG A 568 -47.75 25.51 -32.29
N PHE A 569 -46.47 25.81 -32.16
CA PHE A 569 -45.99 27.15 -31.80
C PHE A 569 -45.60 27.91 -33.07
N TYR A 570 -46.05 29.15 -33.16
CA TYR A 570 -45.75 30.06 -34.26
C TYR A 570 -45.18 31.37 -33.69
N SER A 571 -44.12 31.89 -34.32
CA SER A 571 -43.58 33.23 -34.07
C SER A 571 -43.41 34.05 -35.36
N ASP A 572 -43.61 35.35 -35.26
CA ASP A 572 -43.58 36.33 -36.33
C ASP A 572 -42.18 36.99 -36.48
N ALA A 573 -42.08 38.08 -37.25
CA ALA A 573 -40.81 38.76 -37.48
C ALA A 573 -40.23 39.53 -36.27
N SER A 574 -40.96 39.70 -35.16
CA SER A 574 -40.67 40.68 -34.10
C SER A 574 -41.09 40.23 -32.69
N VAL A 575 -40.73 41.03 -31.67
CA VAL A 575 -41.20 40.96 -30.27
C VAL A 575 -41.04 39.61 -29.54
N GLN A 576 -39.87 38.98 -29.64
CA GLN A 576 -39.62 37.71 -28.96
C GLN A 576 -39.56 37.82 -27.43
N ARG A 577 -40.23 36.87 -26.77
CA ARG A 577 -40.28 36.65 -25.31
C ARG A 577 -39.57 35.34 -24.92
N ARG A 578 -39.54 35.01 -23.62
CA ARG A 578 -38.89 33.79 -23.12
C ARG A 578 -39.55 32.51 -23.66
N GLY A 579 -40.86 32.55 -23.93
CA GLY A 579 -41.61 31.40 -24.44
C GLY A 579 -42.25 30.60 -23.33
N PHE A 580 -42.20 29.28 -23.40
CA PHE A 580 -42.90 28.42 -22.46
C PHE A 580 -42.09 27.19 -22.05
N GLN A 581 -42.38 26.72 -20.83
CA GLN A 581 -42.01 25.40 -20.36
C GLN A 581 -43.28 24.72 -19.87
N ALA A 582 -43.60 23.56 -20.43
CA ALA A 582 -44.75 22.76 -20.06
C ALA A 582 -44.33 21.31 -19.79
N MET A 583 -45.10 20.64 -18.95
CA MET A 583 -44.96 19.23 -18.64
C MET A 583 -46.14 18.48 -19.25
N HIS A 584 -45.86 17.43 -20.02
CA HIS A 584 -46.88 16.50 -20.48
C HIS A 584 -46.90 15.28 -19.56
N SER A 585 -48.09 14.73 -19.34
CA SER A 585 -48.29 13.51 -18.58
C SER A 585 -49.46 12.71 -19.17
N THR A 586 -49.39 11.39 -19.07
CA THR A 586 -50.48 10.49 -19.43
C THR A 586 -51.44 10.33 -18.26
N GLU A 587 -52.68 10.78 -18.44
CA GLU A 587 -53.78 10.57 -17.50
C GLU A 587 -54.59 9.35 -17.92
N CYS A 588 -54.97 8.51 -16.95
CA CYS A 588 -55.87 7.39 -17.21
C CYS A 588 -57.36 7.81 -17.16
N GLY A 589 -58.24 6.85 -17.45
CA GLY A 589 -59.68 7.10 -17.53
C GLY A 589 -60.10 8.01 -18.69
N GLY A 590 -61.39 8.34 -18.73
CA GLY A 590 -62.01 9.19 -19.76
C GLY A 590 -63.09 8.47 -20.58
N ARG A 591 -63.71 9.20 -21.51
CA ARG A 591 -64.74 8.64 -22.41
C ARG A 591 -64.10 8.09 -23.68
N LEU A 592 -64.28 6.80 -23.94
CA LEU A 592 -63.77 6.11 -25.12
C LEU A 592 -64.93 5.78 -26.07
N LYS A 593 -64.71 5.83 -27.39
CA LYS A 593 -65.71 5.42 -28.39
C LYS A 593 -65.41 4.01 -28.91
N ALA A 594 -66.32 3.08 -28.66
CA ALA A 594 -66.33 1.76 -29.30
C ALA A 594 -66.79 1.87 -30.76
N GLU A 595 -66.13 1.12 -31.64
CA GLU A 595 -66.42 1.03 -33.06
C GLU A 595 -66.37 -0.44 -33.47
N VAL A 596 -66.85 -0.77 -34.68
CA VAL A 596 -66.75 -2.13 -35.25
C VAL A 596 -65.28 -2.56 -35.43
N GLN A 597 -64.35 -1.61 -35.54
CA GLN A 597 -62.92 -1.89 -35.43
C GLN A 597 -62.52 -1.98 -33.96
N THR A 598 -62.01 -3.14 -33.57
CA THR A 598 -61.49 -3.40 -32.22
C THR A 598 -60.36 -2.44 -31.87
N LYS A 599 -60.43 -1.82 -30.68
CA LYS A 599 -59.41 -0.93 -30.12
C LYS A 599 -58.78 -1.54 -28.87
N GLU A 600 -57.59 -1.05 -28.52
CA GLU A 600 -56.81 -1.53 -27.36
C GLU A 600 -57.05 -0.63 -26.14
N LEU A 601 -57.06 -1.23 -24.95
CA LEU A 601 -57.14 -0.57 -23.64
C LEU A 601 -56.12 -1.19 -22.69
N TYR A 602 -55.34 -0.34 -22.02
CA TYR A 602 -54.32 -0.74 -21.06
C TYR A 602 -54.66 -0.19 -19.67
N SER A 603 -54.30 -0.94 -18.62
CA SER A 603 -54.51 -0.52 -17.22
C SER A 603 -53.71 0.72 -16.80
N HIS A 604 -52.55 0.94 -17.43
CA HIS A 604 -51.65 2.05 -17.13
C HIS A 604 -50.77 2.40 -18.34
N ALA A 605 -50.10 3.55 -18.28
CA ALA A 605 -49.38 4.13 -19.41
C ALA A 605 -48.12 3.35 -19.84
N GLN A 606 -47.44 2.68 -18.91
CA GLN A 606 -46.17 1.97 -19.13
C GLN A 606 -46.34 0.44 -19.25
N PHE A 607 -47.53 -0.02 -19.62
CA PHE A 607 -47.86 -1.45 -19.67
C PHE A 607 -46.91 -2.22 -20.59
N GLY A 608 -46.19 -3.18 -20.02
CA GLY A 608 -45.22 -4.03 -20.70
C GLY A 608 -43.76 -3.68 -20.39
N ASP A 609 -43.47 -2.41 -20.08
CA ASP A 609 -42.16 -1.96 -19.61
C ASP A 609 -42.06 -1.98 -18.08
N ASN A 610 -43.16 -1.62 -17.40
CA ASN A 610 -43.27 -1.57 -15.93
C ASN A 610 -44.56 -2.26 -15.43
N ASN A 611 -44.66 -2.39 -14.11
CA ASN A 611 -45.90 -2.69 -13.39
C ASN A 611 -46.77 -1.44 -13.22
N TYR A 612 -48.06 -1.59 -12.91
CA TYR A 612 -48.94 -0.44 -12.72
C TYR A 612 -48.53 0.43 -11.51
N PRO A 613 -48.83 1.73 -11.53
CA PRO A 613 -48.56 2.60 -10.39
C PRO A 613 -49.48 2.29 -9.20
N SER A 614 -48.96 2.52 -8.00
CA SER A 614 -49.71 2.51 -6.75
C SER A 614 -50.61 3.75 -6.59
N GLN A 615 -51.66 3.63 -5.77
CA GLN A 615 -52.66 4.66 -5.49
C GLN A 615 -53.37 5.21 -6.76
N ALA A 616 -53.41 4.42 -7.83
CA ALA A 616 -54.02 4.79 -9.09
C ALA A 616 -55.54 4.61 -9.04
N ARG A 617 -56.27 5.59 -9.59
CA ARG A 617 -57.73 5.50 -9.76
C ARG A 617 -58.12 5.93 -11.16
N CYS A 618 -58.46 4.96 -11.98
CA CYS A 618 -58.71 5.13 -13.40
C CYS A 618 -60.16 4.73 -13.74
N ASP A 619 -60.97 5.73 -14.13
CA ASP A 619 -62.37 5.55 -14.49
C ASP A 619 -62.56 5.78 -16.00
N TRP A 620 -62.71 4.71 -16.79
CA TRP A 620 -63.03 4.75 -18.22
C TRP A 620 -64.51 4.50 -18.45
N VAL A 621 -65.10 5.20 -19.42
CA VAL A 621 -66.47 4.95 -19.90
C VAL A 621 -66.41 4.70 -21.39
N ILE A 622 -66.56 3.45 -21.81
CA ILE A 622 -66.60 3.03 -23.21
C ILE A 622 -68.03 3.15 -23.70
N VAL A 623 -68.27 3.83 -24.81
CA VAL A 623 -69.61 4.07 -25.37
C VAL A 623 -69.67 3.66 -26.83
N ALA A 624 -70.67 2.87 -27.18
CA ALA A 624 -71.01 2.44 -28.54
C ALA A 624 -72.00 3.41 -29.20
N GLU A 625 -72.44 3.11 -30.43
CA GLU A 625 -73.54 3.84 -31.09
C GLU A 625 -74.90 3.19 -30.77
N ASP A 626 -75.99 3.97 -30.80
CA ASP A 626 -77.34 3.50 -30.48
C ASP A 626 -77.70 2.20 -31.21
N GLY A 627 -78.10 1.17 -30.45
CA GLY A 627 -78.42 -0.16 -30.98
C GLY A 627 -77.23 -1.14 -31.03
N TYR A 628 -76.08 -0.75 -30.46
CA TYR A 628 -74.91 -1.61 -30.25
C TYR A 628 -74.50 -1.61 -28.77
N GLY A 629 -73.94 -2.73 -28.31
CA GLY A 629 -73.25 -2.86 -27.03
C GLY A 629 -71.73 -2.78 -27.18
N VAL A 630 -71.06 -2.89 -26.04
CA VAL A 630 -69.60 -2.95 -25.90
C VAL A 630 -69.21 -4.37 -25.48
N GLU A 631 -68.31 -4.98 -26.24
CA GLU A 631 -67.64 -6.24 -25.93
C GLU A 631 -66.20 -5.93 -25.48
N LEU A 632 -65.78 -6.48 -24.34
CA LEU A 632 -64.46 -6.31 -23.74
C LEU A 632 -63.77 -7.67 -23.56
N ILE A 633 -62.65 -7.85 -24.25
CA ILE A 633 -61.91 -9.11 -24.37
C ILE A 633 -60.52 -8.95 -23.75
N PHE A 634 -60.23 -9.65 -22.66
CA PHE A 634 -58.93 -9.59 -22.00
C PHE A 634 -57.85 -10.38 -22.76
N ARG A 635 -56.66 -9.79 -22.88
CA ARG A 635 -55.45 -10.42 -23.44
C ARG A 635 -54.42 -10.75 -22.36
N THR A 636 -54.40 -9.95 -21.29
CA THR A 636 -53.63 -10.19 -20.08
C THR A 636 -54.40 -9.58 -18.92
N PHE A 637 -54.44 -10.29 -17.80
CA PHE A 637 -55.00 -9.78 -16.54
C PHE A 637 -54.15 -10.38 -15.40
N GLU A 638 -53.33 -9.51 -14.81
CA GLU A 638 -52.39 -9.82 -13.73
C GLU A 638 -52.48 -8.67 -12.71
N VAL A 639 -53.48 -8.71 -11.84
CA VAL A 639 -53.69 -7.78 -10.72
C VAL A 639 -53.30 -8.50 -9.41
N GLU A 640 -53.07 -7.78 -8.32
CA GLU A 640 -52.83 -8.43 -7.01
C GLU A 640 -53.94 -9.44 -6.67
N GLU A 641 -53.57 -10.56 -6.05
CA GLU A 641 -54.50 -11.63 -5.69
C GLU A 641 -54.85 -11.55 -4.20
N GLU A 642 -56.14 -11.34 -3.91
CA GLU A 642 -56.70 -11.20 -2.57
C GLU A 642 -58.08 -11.89 -2.55
N ALA A 643 -58.53 -12.41 -1.40
CA ALA A 643 -59.72 -13.24 -1.30
C ALA A 643 -61.04 -12.48 -1.59
N ASP A 644 -61.12 -11.20 -1.21
CA ASP A 644 -62.28 -10.32 -1.40
C ASP A 644 -62.05 -9.25 -2.50
N CYS A 645 -60.89 -9.27 -3.17
CA CYS A 645 -60.40 -8.20 -4.06
C CYS A 645 -60.47 -6.81 -3.40
N GLY A 646 -59.94 -6.71 -2.16
CA GLY A 646 -59.97 -5.50 -1.33
C GLY A 646 -58.88 -4.47 -1.63
N TYR A 647 -57.70 -4.93 -2.07
CA TYR A 647 -56.51 -4.10 -2.36
C TYR A 647 -56.57 -3.53 -3.79
N ASP A 648 -55.87 -4.14 -4.74
CA ASP A 648 -55.95 -3.82 -6.16
C ASP A 648 -57.12 -4.56 -6.85
N TYR A 649 -57.92 -3.84 -7.65
CA TYR A 649 -59.03 -4.45 -8.38
C TYR A 649 -59.47 -3.66 -9.62
N MET A 650 -60.09 -4.38 -10.56
CA MET A 650 -60.86 -3.83 -11.67
C MET A 650 -62.35 -4.11 -11.44
N GLU A 651 -63.20 -3.10 -11.57
CA GLU A 651 -64.67 -3.20 -11.55
C GLU A 651 -65.25 -2.84 -12.92
N ALA A 652 -66.27 -3.58 -13.34
CA ALA A 652 -67.03 -3.31 -14.55
C ALA A 652 -68.50 -3.01 -14.19
N TYR A 653 -69.09 -1.98 -14.81
CA TYR A 653 -70.49 -1.59 -14.65
C TYR A 653 -71.17 -1.41 -16.01
N ASP A 654 -72.39 -1.93 -16.14
CA ASP A 654 -73.21 -1.88 -17.36
C ASP A 654 -73.93 -0.54 -17.49
N GLY A 655 -73.16 0.51 -17.77
CA GLY A 655 -73.66 1.87 -17.94
C GLY A 655 -72.59 2.95 -17.89
N TYR A 656 -73.04 4.20 -17.76
CA TYR A 656 -72.21 5.41 -17.83
C TYR A 656 -71.43 5.75 -16.54
N ASP A 657 -71.87 5.26 -15.39
CA ASP A 657 -71.26 5.54 -14.09
C ASP A 657 -71.42 4.37 -13.10
N SER A 658 -70.82 4.49 -11.91
CA SER A 658 -70.82 3.44 -10.90
C SER A 658 -72.13 3.31 -10.10
N THR A 659 -73.22 3.96 -10.52
CA THR A 659 -74.60 3.68 -10.05
C THR A 659 -75.30 2.62 -10.90
N ALA A 660 -74.77 2.32 -12.09
CA ALA A 660 -75.23 1.25 -12.96
C ALA A 660 -74.97 -0.16 -12.37
N PRO A 661 -75.62 -1.23 -12.88
CA PRO A 661 -75.40 -2.59 -12.39
C PRO A 661 -73.92 -3.01 -12.51
N ARG A 662 -73.31 -3.41 -11.40
CA ARG A 662 -71.93 -3.94 -11.39
C ARG A 662 -71.91 -5.35 -11.97
N LEU A 663 -71.23 -5.52 -13.10
CA LEU A 663 -71.02 -6.80 -13.77
C LEU A 663 -70.02 -7.68 -13.02
N GLY A 664 -69.02 -7.07 -12.38
CA GLY A 664 -68.09 -7.79 -11.52
C GLY A 664 -67.03 -6.90 -10.86
N ARG A 665 -66.30 -7.51 -9.93
CA ARG A 665 -65.02 -7.02 -9.39
C ARG A 665 -64.01 -8.16 -9.60
N PHE A 666 -62.84 -7.82 -10.12
CA PHE A 666 -61.84 -8.77 -10.60
C PHE A 666 -60.46 -8.40 -10.06
N CYS A 667 -59.71 -9.39 -9.59
CA CYS A 667 -58.33 -9.30 -9.14
C CYS A 667 -57.61 -10.64 -9.39
N GLY A 668 -56.33 -10.75 -9.04
CA GLY A 668 -55.52 -11.95 -9.29
C GLY A 668 -55.04 -12.11 -10.73
N SER A 669 -54.59 -13.33 -11.08
CA SER A 669 -53.93 -13.65 -12.35
C SER A 669 -54.65 -14.75 -13.13
N GLY A 670 -55.08 -14.47 -14.35
CA GLY A 670 -55.70 -15.46 -15.24
C GLY A 670 -56.48 -14.85 -16.40
N PRO A 671 -56.92 -15.64 -17.39
CA PRO A 671 -57.84 -15.17 -18.42
C PRO A 671 -59.22 -14.94 -17.80
N LEU A 672 -59.70 -13.69 -17.82
CA LEU A 672 -61.09 -13.38 -17.50
C LEU A 672 -62.01 -13.77 -18.67
N GLU A 673 -63.26 -14.09 -18.35
CA GLU A 673 -64.34 -14.20 -19.35
C GLU A 673 -64.59 -12.84 -20.01
N GLU A 674 -65.08 -12.86 -21.25
CA GLU A 674 -65.39 -11.67 -22.03
C GLU A 674 -66.60 -10.93 -21.40
N ILE A 675 -66.47 -9.61 -21.23
CA ILE A 675 -67.52 -8.79 -20.62
C ILE A 675 -68.32 -8.10 -21.71
N TYR A 676 -69.64 -8.25 -21.66
CA TYR A 676 -70.59 -7.64 -22.60
C TYR A 676 -71.50 -6.68 -21.85
N SER A 677 -71.71 -5.46 -22.37
CA SER A 677 -72.76 -4.56 -21.87
C SER A 677 -74.13 -4.97 -22.42
N ALA A 678 -75.19 -4.88 -21.60
CA ALA A 678 -76.56 -4.93 -22.08
C ALA A 678 -77.03 -3.56 -22.59
N GLY A 679 -76.37 -2.48 -22.14
CA GLY A 679 -76.55 -1.12 -22.64
C GLY A 679 -75.57 -0.71 -23.74
N ASP A 680 -75.66 0.56 -24.15
CA ASP A 680 -74.76 1.26 -25.08
C ASP A 680 -73.38 1.60 -24.49
N SER A 681 -73.17 1.31 -23.20
CA SER A 681 -72.08 1.85 -22.41
C SER A 681 -71.55 0.85 -21.38
N LEU A 682 -70.24 0.88 -21.16
CA LEU A 682 -69.51 0.05 -20.20
C LEU A 682 -68.52 0.93 -19.43
N MET A 683 -68.73 1.10 -18.13
CA MET A 683 -67.76 1.75 -17.26
C MET A 683 -66.78 0.73 -16.68
N ILE A 684 -65.49 1.04 -16.77
CA ILE A 684 -64.40 0.29 -16.16
C ILE A 684 -63.74 1.20 -15.12
N ARG A 685 -63.64 0.71 -13.89
CA ARG A 685 -62.85 1.31 -12.81
C ARG A 685 -61.66 0.42 -12.50
N PHE A 686 -60.45 0.98 -12.49
CA PHE A 686 -59.26 0.33 -11.94
C PHE A 686 -58.77 1.11 -10.74
N HIS A 687 -58.54 0.41 -9.63
CA HIS A 687 -58.13 0.95 -8.35
C HIS A 687 -56.90 0.18 -7.86
N THR A 688 -55.89 0.89 -7.39
CA THR A 688 -54.70 0.28 -6.76
C THR A 688 -54.38 0.91 -5.41
N ASP A 689 -53.80 0.12 -4.49
CA ASP A 689 -53.39 0.58 -3.16
C ASP A 689 -51.92 1.06 -3.12
N ASP A 690 -51.34 1.28 -1.94
CA ASP A 690 -49.97 1.78 -1.79
C ASP A 690 -48.87 0.70 -1.89
N THR A 691 -49.24 -0.56 -2.15
CA THR A 691 -48.36 -1.73 -2.15
C THR A 691 -48.48 -2.62 -3.41
N ILE A 692 -47.86 -3.80 -3.35
CA ILE A 692 -47.79 -4.94 -4.29
C ILE A 692 -48.35 -4.72 -5.72
N ASN A 693 -47.61 -3.97 -6.55
CA ASN A 693 -48.00 -3.78 -7.95
C ASN A 693 -47.60 -4.97 -8.85
N LYS A 694 -48.51 -5.36 -9.75
CA LYS A 694 -48.33 -6.37 -10.79
C LYS A 694 -48.34 -5.74 -12.20
N LYS A 695 -48.32 -6.57 -13.24
CA LYS A 695 -48.29 -6.13 -14.65
C LYS A 695 -49.60 -5.46 -15.09
N GLY A 696 -50.71 -5.74 -14.42
CA GLY A 696 -52.03 -5.15 -14.69
C GLY A 696 -52.79 -5.85 -15.81
N PHE A 697 -53.71 -5.14 -16.44
CA PHE A 697 -54.50 -5.67 -17.56
C PHE A 697 -54.23 -4.98 -18.89
N HIS A 698 -54.38 -5.77 -19.95
CA HIS A 698 -54.49 -5.36 -21.35
C HIS A 698 -55.73 -6.02 -21.92
N ALA A 699 -56.67 -5.19 -22.38
CA ALA A 699 -57.95 -5.60 -22.92
C ALA A 699 -58.18 -4.97 -24.30
N ARG A 700 -59.08 -5.59 -25.05
CA ARG A 700 -59.53 -5.13 -26.37
C ARG A 700 -61.03 -4.86 -26.29
N TYR A 701 -61.49 -3.73 -26.80
CA TYR A 701 -62.90 -3.39 -26.83
C TYR A 701 -63.39 -3.17 -28.26
N THR A 702 -64.62 -3.58 -28.54
CA THR A 702 -65.25 -3.44 -29.84
C THR A 702 -66.76 -3.22 -29.67
N SER A 703 -67.37 -2.61 -30.68
CA SER A 703 -68.82 -2.44 -30.72
C SER A 703 -69.48 -3.66 -31.37
N THR A 704 -70.44 -4.25 -30.67
CA THR A 704 -71.20 -5.42 -31.14
C THR A 704 -72.66 -5.06 -31.28
N LYS A 705 -73.31 -5.48 -32.38
CA LYS A 705 -74.74 -5.20 -32.55
C LYS A 705 -75.55 -6.07 -31.59
N PHE A 706 -76.55 -5.51 -30.92
CA PHE A 706 -77.47 -6.33 -30.12
C PHE A 706 -78.09 -7.43 -30.98
N GLN A 707 -78.02 -8.69 -30.52
CA GLN A 707 -78.68 -9.80 -31.19
C GLN A 707 -80.18 -9.78 -30.86
N ASP A 708 -80.97 -9.17 -31.75
CA ASP A 708 -82.43 -9.23 -31.66
C ASP A 708 -82.95 -10.68 -31.74
N ALA A 709 -83.60 -11.11 -30.66
CA ALA A 709 -84.61 -12.17 -30.57
C ALA A 709 -84.23 -13.60 -31.02
N LEU A 710 -83.74 -14.43 -30.07
CA LEU A 710 -83.79 -15.90 -30.21
C LEU A 710 -84.25 -16.70 -28.96
N HIS A 711 -84.87 -16.07 -27.95
CA HIS A 711 -85.45 -16.79 -26.78
C HIS A 711 -86.86 -16.35 -26.36
N MET A 712 -87.77 -16.10 -27.31
CA MET A 712 -89.24 -16.04 -27.04
C MET A 712 -90.09 -16.79 -28.08
N LYS A 713 -89.60 -17.90 -28.65
CA LYS A 713 -90.42 -18.81 -29.50
C LYS A 713 -90.01 -20.29 -29.44
N LYS A 714 -90.17 -20.92 -28.28
CA LYS A 714 -90.86 -22.22 -28.14
C LYS A 714 -91.16 -22.55 -26.68
#